data_AF-A0A2D7VVW5-F1
#
_entry.id   AF-A0A2D7VVW5-F1
#
_cell.length_a   1.000
_cell.length_b   1.000
_cell.length_c   1.000
_cell.angle_alpha   90.00
_cell.angle_beta   90.00
_cell.angle_gamma   90.00
#
_symmetry.space_group_name_H-M   'P 1'
#
loop_
_entity.id
_entity.type
_entity.pdbx_description
1 polymer ?
#
loop_
_entity_poly.entity_id
_entity_poly.type
_entity_poly.pdbx_seq_one_letter_code
_entity_poly.pdbx_strand_id
1 'polypeptide(L)'
;EYERLAQKFMEINGSSIEDFPISHPLMIESALSPNISKETDKRTFLDVYLFGVANHFNKEITGLEDLDDQIPDMEDIPKEELRQAILELIDLDEAEANQQLERLIDVYYQGSLEQIYYYLNGWWPIDKVMERRNTKMVKSLDSIMQRKTIFAGVGAAHLPGNSGVLDLLEKKGYTVRPVGATFNDPEFTFDLKVNEDDWMTTTYKEAGFSLKTPDKAIAIPMSGQYNIYTVADLYSGGSFSYFFMDYTGSDLASEGNIIDKVIDNQLEDATNELIGRKEISVGDSNGVEVVMKTEDGTMRAQYFDIDNHLFAFLVENQMSELSSPYVDTFFNSIQFFEREVPEVTWETLENDLGAYTVQTIGETTDLSRTAPDPSNPDIEYFLHLFSMKDPNQNTFNLFRYNDQPIGYYLNDADLFNEQVSSLLENQGKILSEPKEIEVDGVPGTSYEIELSKTYHARAHAFFRGNRFYLLLSQAISKDDTISENDTFLNSLKFNPYQPLKLDSLITLNDRHQIRMPQFPELKETIAYTASDMFESYNAYAALDAATGGCYMIQKITATPYLRSEALEKFYDDYTEDILEYNDTIIGSKPSTLGGLPSRQLLLQNGNSHIRQKIELLLDGRDIILLLSYVGEDELDRVDTYFNTFEINGTSSNFNLTDSKMDLFVKNLKSKDSLVFESAKGAFSYYIFDKSEEKALSKLLNVKFMDEGETYSVKNKIIDEIATLDSKKSLKTLLKFYKSTNASNNHKTQIMGWLPELTDKNALPAFFEFLQEKDLTIQEDVDFDIFNGLKDKPEVVVAESARLLSVLKYEPYRDGTVDLFSNHMKDSLYGPKLNQYSEQLLTYFETDAKKYNDTIQRKQFSYLGYTLISSYIDIAKAQQTLSPTTERALLTLADSPESDSWIALRALLAAIEKEVEIAPEFLSQKMENLYNRYEIMEALIDAGLPDQVPESFLAPIEYGRLSLYNAVGDTSFDYYPNTITVVGEIEHEEQQYFIYSFSFEDDDATYLGGVASTTIDVAELSPFEVYTSMNEFDSDNWKEQAIKMLSTE
;
A
#
# COMPACT_ATOMS: atom_id res chain seq x y z
N GLU A 1 -18.96 -13.57 -12.86
CA GLU A 1 -18.58 -13.85 -14.27
C GLU A 1 -17.52 -14.91 -14.35
N TYR A 2 -16.38 -14.71 -13.67
CA TYR A 2 -15.34 -15.74 -13.50
C TYR A 2 -15.89 -17.09 -13.00
N GLU A 3 -16.71 -17.11 -11.95
CA GLU A 3 -17.34 -18.36 -11.47
C GLU A 3 -18.21 -19.05 -12.54
N ARG A 4 -18.92 -18.29 -13.38
CA ARG A 4 -19.72 -18.84 -14.50
C ARG A 4 -18.80 -19.43 -15.57
N LEU A 5 -17.68 -18.78 -15.85
CA LEU A 5 -16.65 -19.26 -16.76
C LEU A 5 -16.01 -20.56 -16.24
N ALA A 6 -15.55 -20.57 -14.99
CA ALA A 6 -14.96 -21.73 -14.34
C ALA A 6 -15.94 -22.91 -14.28
N GLN A 7 -17.21 -22.65 -13.96
CA GLN A 7 -18.25 -23.68 -13.98
C GLN A 7 -18.48 -24.24 -15.39
N LYS A 8 -18.64 -23.39 -16.41
CA LYS A 8 -18.83 -23.83 -17.80
C LYS A 8 -17.61 -24.59 -18.34
N PHE A 9 -16.40 -24.14 -17.97
CA PHE A 9 -15.15 -24.80 -18.31
C PHE A 9 -15.06 -26.18 -17.68
N MET A 10 -15.40 -26.31 -16.40
CA MET A 10 -15.48 -27.59 -15.68
C MET A 10 -16.56 -28.53 -16.26
N GLU A 11 -17.71 -27.98 -16.65
CA GLU A 11 -18.80 -28.74 -17.29
C GLU A 11 -18.37 -29.35 -18.64
N ILE A 12 -17.53 -28.65 -19.41
CA ILE A 12 -17.08 -29.07 -20.74
C ILE A 12 -15.82 -29.95 -20.67
N ASN A 13 -14.82 -29.55 -19.88
CA ASN A 13 -13.47 -30.13 -19.88
C ASN A 13 -13.20 -31.07 -18.69
N GLY A 14 -14.13 -31.21 -17.74
CA GLY A 14 -13.99 -32.09 -16.58
C GLY A 14 -12.89 -31.71 -15.58
N SER A 15 -12.23 -30.56 -15.77
CA SER A 15 -11.11 -30.05 -14.96
C SER A 15 -11.24 -28.54 -14.70
N SER A 16 -10.61 -28.05 -13.63
CA SER A 16 -10.66 -26.65 -13.23
C SER A 16 -9.87 -25.78 -14.20
N ILE A 17 -10.35 -24.55 -14.43
CA ILE A 17 -9.69 -23.59 -15.32
C ILE A 17 -8.33 -23.13 -14.76
N GLU A 18 -8.18 -23.18 -13.44
CA GLU A 18 -6.95 -22.86 -12.71
C GLU A 18 -5.83 -23.89 -12.91
N ASP A 19 -6.18 -25.13 -13.25
CA ASP A 19 -5.24 -26.21 -13.52
C ASP A 19 -4.71 -26.18 -14.97
N PHE A 20 -5.30 -25.33 -15.83
CA PHE A 20 -4.96 -25.22 -17.23
C PHE A 20 -3.96 -24.06 -17.46
N PRO A 21 -2.81 -24.28 -18.14
CA PRO A 21 -1.84 -23.22 -18.40
C PRO A 21 -2.35 -22.28 -19.50
N ILE A 22 -3.28 -21.39 -19.14
CA ILE A 22 -3.87 -20.41 -20.05
C ILE A 22 -2.88 -19.26 -20.21
N SER A 23 -2.14 -19.29 -21.32
CA SER A 23 -1.27 -18.19 -21.73
C SER A 23 -1.94 -17.22 -22.70
N HIS A 24 -3.13 -17.58 -23.23
CA HIS A 24 -3.80 -16.80 -24.26
C HIS A 24 -5.34 -16.99 -24.25
N PRO A 25 -6.14 -15.93 -24.44
CA PRO A 25 -7.61 -16.02 -24.42
C PRO A 25 -8.24 -16.96 -25.46
N LEU A 26 -7.60 -17.15 -26.63
CA LEU A 26 -8.04 -18.14 -27.63
C LEU A 26 -8.01 -19.57 -27.09
N MET A 27 -7.20 -19.85 -26.05
CA MET A 27 -7.20 -21.16 -25.40
C MET A 27 -8.48 -21.37 -24.59
N ILE A 28 -9.02 -20.32 -23.99
CA ILE A 28 -10.32 -20.34 -23.30
C ILE A 28 -11.44 -20.54 -24.34
N GLU A 29 -11.38 -19.81 -25.45
CA GLU A 29 -12.35 -19.97 -26.54
C GLU A 29 -12.34 -21.39 -27.12
N SER A 30 -11.16 -21.94 -27.39
CA SER A 30 -10.98 -23.31 -27.89
C SER A 30 -11.50 -24.35 -26.89
N ALA A 31 -11.24 -24.16 -25.59
CA ALA A 31 -11.67 -25.09 -24.54
C ALA A 31 -13.18 -25.03 -24.24
N LEU A 32 -13.85 -23.93 -24.55
CA LEU A 32 -15.30 -23.78 -24.37
C LEU A 32 -16.11 -24.08 -25.64
N SER A 33 -15.44 -24.21 -26.79
CA SER A 33 -16.10 -24.46 -28.06
C SER A 33 -16.61 -25.90 -28.14
N PRO A 34 -17.86 -26.13 -28.57
CA PRO A 34 -18.43 -27.48 -28.65
C PRO A 34 -17.71 -28.32 -29.72
N ASN A 35 -17.27 -29.53 -29.34
CA ASN A 35 -16.64 -30.48 -30.25
C ASN A 35 -17.70 -31.22 -31.08
N ILE A 36 -17.99 -30.72 -32.28
CA ILE A 36 -18.96 -31.31 -33.22
C ILE A 36 -18.21 -32.16 -34.25
N SER A 37 -17.89 -33.40 -33.89
CA SER A 37 -17.25 -34.35 -34.82
C SER A 37 -18.26 -35.26 -35.53
N LYS A 38 -18.02 -35.52 -36.82
CA LYS A 38 -18.77 -36.51 -37.62
C LYS A 38 -17.86 -37.69 -37.95
N GLU A 39 -18.44 -38.87 -38.10
CA GLU A 39 -17.72 -40.11 -38.46
C GLU A 39 -16.94 -39.98 -39.79
N THR A 40 -17.36 -39.07 -40.67
CA THR A 40 -16.71 -38.79 -41.96
C THR A 40 -15.58 -37.77 -41.89
N ASP A 41 -15.38 -37.12 -40.75
CA ASP A 41 -14.37 -36.08 -40.60
C ASP A 41 -12.96 -36.65 -40.70
N LYS A 42 -12.07 -35.88 -41.30
CA LYS A 42 -10.64 -36.21 -41.35
C LYS A 42 -9.98 -35.67 -40.09
N ARG A 43 -8.99 -36.41 -39.57
CA ARG A 43 -8.21 -36.03 -38.37
C ARG A 43 -7.38 -34.75 -38.51
N THR A 44 -7.27 -34.20 -39.72
CA THR A 44 -6.58 -32.93 -39.97
C THR A 44 -7.43 -32.03 -40.86
N PHE A 45 -7.19 -30.73 -40.78
CA PHE A 45 -7.88 -29.72 -41.58
C PHE A 45 -7.34 -29.68 -43.02
N LEU A 46 -8.15 -29.10 -43.92
CA LEU A 46 -7.97 -29.22 -45.36
C LEU A 46 -6.60 -28.75 -45.86
N ASP A 47 -6.09 -27.63 -45.34
CA ASP A 47 -4.83 -27.05 -45.82
C ASP A 47 -3.63 -27.93 -45.51
N VAL A 48 -3.60 -28.55 -44.32
CA VAL A 48 -2.58 -29.53 -43.94
C VAL A 48 -2.72 -30.81 -44.74
N TYR A 49 -3.94 -31.29 -44.97
CA TYR A 49 -4.17 -32.43 -45.85
C TYR A 49 -3.59 -32.19 -47.25
N LEU A 50 -3.83 -31.00 -47.83
CA LEU A 50 -3.28 -30.61 -49.14
C LEU A 50 -1.76 -30.45 -49.11
N PHE A 51 -1.20 -29.94 -48.02
CA PHE A 51 0.25 -29.90 -47.79
C PHE A 51 0.86 -31.31 -47.80
N GLY A 52 0.27 -32.26 -47.07
CA GLY A 52 0.69 -33.66 -47.03
C GLY A 52 0.63 -34.32 -48.42
N VAL A 53 -0.43 -34.05 -49.19
CA VAL A 53 -0.56 -34.50 -50.60
C VAL A 53 0.56 -33.90 -51.47
N ALA A 54 0.85 -32.60 -51.35
CA ALA A 54 1.90 -31.94 -52.13
C ALA A 54 3.29 -32.49 -51.80
N ASN A 55 3.56 -32.74 -50.51
CA ASN A 55 4.82 -33.33 -50.06
C ASN A 55 4.96 -34.77 -50.57
N HIS A 56 3.90 -35.57 -50.50
CA HIS A 56 3.87 -36.93 -51.03
C HIS A 56 4.25 -36.99 -52.52
N PHE A 57 3.76 -36.05 -53.32
CA PHE A 57 4.10 -35.96 -54.74
C PHE A 57 5.40 -35.20 -55.03
N ASN A 58 6.21 -34.94 -53.99
CA ASN A 58 7.48 -34.23 -54.02
C ASN A 58 7.38 -32.90 -54.79
N LYS A 59 6.31 -32.14 -54.52
CA LYS A 59 6.10 -30.81 -55.08
C LYS A 59 6.92 -29.80 -54.29
N GLU A 60 7.37 -28.74 -54.96
CA GLU A 60 7.98 -27.60 -54.27
C GLU A 60 6.89 -26.83 -53.49
N ILE A 61 7.05 -26.72 -52.18
CA ILE A 61 6.10 -26.06 -51.29
C ILE A 61 6.66 -24.70 -50.85
N THR A 62 5.79 -23.69 -50.76
CA THR A 62 6.15 -22.33 -50.29
C THR A 62 4.98 -21.72 -49.54
N GLY A 63 5.27 -21.01 -48.45
CA GLY A 63 4.26 -20.25 -47.69
C GLY A 63 3.86 -18.95 -48.41
N LEU A 64 2.62 -18.49 -48.15
CA LEU A 64 2.11 -17.19 -48.62
C LEU A 64 2.07 -16.13 -47.51
N GLU A 65 2.02 -16.56 -46.25
CA GLU A 65 2.08 -15.77 -45.01
C GLU A 65 2.83 -16.58 -43.94
N ASP A 66 3.22 -15.93 -42.84
CA ASP A 66 3.84 -16.60 -41.69
C ASP A 66 2.74 -17.10 -40.74
N LEU A 67 3.02 -18.16 -39.97
CA LEU A 67 2.05 -18.71 -39.01
C LEU A 67 1.67 -17.69 -37.94
N ASP A 68 2.63 -16.88 -37.49
CA ASP A 68 2.43 -15.84 -36.48
C ASP A 68 1.46 -14.74 -36.96
N ASP A 69 1.34 -14.50 -38.28
CA ASP A 69 0.38 -13.51 -38.81
C ASP A 69 -1.08 -13.95 -38.68
N GLN A 70 -1.33 -15.24 -38.41
CA GLN A 70 -2.68 -15.80 -38.27
C GLN A 70 -3.27 -15.54 -36.88
N ILE A 71 -2.43 -15.17 -35.90
CA ILE A 71 -2.81 -14.87 -34.52
C ILE A 71 -2.94 -13.34 -34.38
N PRO A 72 -4.08 -12.80 -33.92
CA PRO A 72 -4.22 -11.37 -33.65
C PRO A 72 -3.30 -10.92 -32.50
N ASP A 73 -2.62 -9.78 -32.64
CA ASP A 73 -1.88 -9.14 -31.54
C ASP A 73 -2.86 -8.70 -30.44
N MET A 74 -2.76 -9.29 -29.25
CA MET A 74 -3.73 -9.09 -28.15
C MET A 74 -3.73 -7.67 -27.57
N GLU A 75 -2.61 -6.94 -27.68
CA GLU A 75 -2.52 -5.53 -27.27
C GLU A 75 -3.43 -4.61 -28.12
N ASP A 76 -3.84 -5.06 -29.31
CA ASP A 76 -4.69 -4.31 -30.24
C ASP A 76 -6.20 -4.54 -30.02
N ILE A 77 -6.60 -5.51 -29.17
CA ILE A 77 -8.00 -5.83 -28.90
C ILE A 77 -8.44 -5.18 -27.57
N PRO A 78 -9.49 -4.34 -27.55
CA PRO A 78 -10.01 -3.77 -26.31
C PRO A 78 -10.44 -4.86 -25.32
N LYS A 79 -10.00 -4.74 -24.06
CA LYS A 79 -10.31 -5.71 -22.97
C LYS A 79 -11.81 -5.99 -22.82
N GLU A 80 -12.66 -4.98 -23.09
CA GLU A 80 -14.10 -5.12 -22.99
C GLU A 80 -14.70 -5.96 -24.14
N GLU A 81 -14.12 -5.88 -25.34
CA GLU A 81 -14.53 -6.73 -26.48
C GLU A 81 -14.16 -8.20 -26.21
N LEU A 82 -12.97 -8.43 -25.64
CA LEU A 82 -12.52 -9.77 -25.25
C LEU A 82 -13.40 -10.37 -24.14
N ARG A 83 -13.74 -9.57 -23.12
CA ARG A 83 -14.66 -9.97 -22.05
C ARG A 83 -16.03 -10.36 -22.62
N GLN A 84 -16.58 -9.55 -23.53
CA GLN A 84 -17.88 -9.81 -24.14
C GLN A 84 -17.88 -11.08 -24.99
N ALA A 85 -16.83 -11.32 -25.78
CA ALA A 85 -16.68 -12.55 -26.57
C ALA A 85 -16.64 -13.81 -25.68
N ILE A 86 -15.92 -13.77 -24.56
CA ILE A 86 -15.87 -14.88 -23.60
C ILE A 86 -17.25 -15.11 -22.95
N LEU A 87 -17.97 -14.04 -22.62
CA LEU A 87 -19.33 -14.16 -22.06
C LEU A 87 -20.33 -14.77 -23.05
N GLU A 88 -20.20 -14.45 -24.35
CA GLU A 88 -21.05 -15.03 -25.41
C GLU A 88 -20.80 -16.53 -25.59
N LEU A 89 -19.56 -17.00 -25.39
CA LEU A 89 -19.23 -18.43 -25.42
C LEU A 89 -19.82 -19.20 -24.23
N ILE A 90 -19.93 -18.56 -23.05
CA ILE A 90 -20.56 -19.17 -21.87
C ILE A 90 -22.05 -19.43 -22.12
N ASP A 91 -22.71 -18.52 -22.84
CA ASP A 91 -24.15 -18.55 -23.12
C ASP A 91 -24.51 -19.22 -24.47
N LEU A 92 -23.53 -19.84 -25.14
CA LEU A 92 -23.69 -20.49 -26.45
C LEU A 92 -24.57 -21.75 -26.34
N ASP A 93 -25.65 -21.80 -27.14
CA ASP A 93 -26.48 -23.00 -27.32
C ASP A 93 -25.85 -23.92 -28.38
N GLU A 94 -25.44 -25.13 -27.98
CA GLU A 94 -24.83 -26.13 -28.87
C GLU A 94 -25.70 -26.50 -30.06
N ALA A 95 -27.03 -26.53 -29.91
CA ALA A 95 -27.95 -26.85 -30.99
C ALA A 95 -28.02 -25.71 -32.02
N GLU A 96 -27.95 -24.46 -31.55
CA GLU A 96 -27.87 -23.28 -32.41
C GLU A 96 -26.51 -23.20 -33.11
N ALA A 97 -25.41 -23.45 -32.39
CA ALA A 97 -24.05 -23.50 -32.94
C ALA A 97 -23.93 -24.57 -34.05
N ASN A 98 -24.47 -25.76 -33.82
CA ASN A 98 -24.50 -26.83 -34.83
C ASN A 98 -25.35 -26.44 -36.05
N GLN A 99 -26.49 -25.78 -35.86
CA GLN A 99 -27.31 -25.29 -36.98
C GLN A 99 -26.59 -24.22 -37.81
N GLN A 100 -25.81 -23.34 -37.17
CA GLN A 100 -25.00 -22.34 -37.86
C GLN A 100 -23.84 -22.98 -38.62
N LEU A 101 -23.17 -23.99 -38.02
CA LEU A 101 -22.12 -24.76 -38.67
C LEU A 101 -22.63 -25.48 -39.93
N GLU A 102 -23.77 -26.17 -39.86
CA GLU A 102 -24.39 -26.82 -41.04
C GLU A 102 -24.74 -25.81 -42.13
N ARG A 103 -25.24 -24.62 -41.75
CA ARG A 103 -25.51 -23.55 -42.71
C ARG A 103 -24.23 -23.02 -43.36
N LEU A 104 -23.13 -22.90 -42.62
CA LEU A 104 -21.83 -22.50 -43.15
C LEU A 104 -21.29 -23.55 -44.12
N ILE A 105 -21.42 -24.85 -43.79
CA ILE A 105 -21.08 -25.97 -44.66
C ILE A 105 -21.88 -25.89 -45.98
N ASP A 106 -23.19 -25.64 -45.90
CA ASP A 106 -24.05 -25.48 -47.09
C ASP A 106 -23.61 -24.29 -47.96
N VAL A 107 -23.28 -23.14 -47.35
CA VAL A 107 -22.77 -21.96 -48.06
C VAL A 107 -21.42 -22.25 -48.73
N TYR A 108 -20.54 -22.99 -48.04
CA TYR A 108 -19.24 -23.42 -48.56
C TYR A 108 -19.40 -24.34 -49.78
N TYR A 109 -20.27 -25.35 -49.72
CA TYR A 109 -20.55 -26.25 -50.85
C TYR A 109 -21.18 -25.54 -52.06
N GLN A 110 -21.98 -24.49 -51.83
CA GLN A 110 -22.55 -23.67 -52.91
C GLN A 110 -21.49 -22.85 -53.65
N GLY A 111 -20.31 -22.63 -53.05
CA GLY A 111 -19.20 -21.87 -53.65
C GLY A 111 -19.56 -20.42 -53.96
N SER A 112 -20.59 -19.86 -53.32
CA SER A 112 -21.04 -18.50 -53.55
C SER A 112 -20.21 -17.50 -52.74
N LEU A 113 -19.25 -16.84 -53.40
CA LEU A 113 -18.43 -15.80 -52.77
C LEU A 113 -19.26 -14.65 -52.17
N GLU A 114 -20.43 -14.35 -52.74
CA GLU A 114 -21.34 -13.33 -52.21
C GLU A 114 -22.00 -13.77 -50.90
N GLN A 115 -22.44 -15.03 -50.80
CA GLN A 115 -23.02 -15.55 -49.57
C GLN A 115 -21.97 -15.74 -48.48
N ILE A 116 -20.76 -16.19 -48.84
CA ILE A 116 -19.61 -16.24 -47.93
C ILE A 116 -19.31 -14.83 -47.40
N TYR A 117 -19.23 -13.82 -48.28
CA TYR A 117 -18.99 -12.42 -47.87
C TYR A 117 -20.10 -11.86 -46.97
N TYR A 118 -21.36 -12.12 -47.28
CA TYR A 118 -22.50 -11.64 -46.47
C TYR A 118 -22.55 -12.31 -45.10
N TYR A 119 -22.25 -13.61 -45.03
CA TYR A 119 -22.20 -14.35 -43.77
C TYR A 119 -21.08 -13.82 -42.85
N LEU A 120 -19.92 -13.47 -43.42
CA LEU A 120 -18.77 -12.93 -42.69
C LEU A 120 -18.97 -11.50 -42.16
N ASN A 121 -19.67 -10.62 -42.90
CA ASN A 121 -19.93 -9.24 -42.48
C ASN A 121 -20.96 -9.10 -41.34
N GLY A 122 -21.62 -10.19 -40.94
CA GLY A 122 -22.66 -10.18 -39.91
C GLY A 122 -22.17 -10.45 -38.48
N TRP A 123 -20.94 -10.93 -38.27
CA TRP A 123 -20.53 -11.58 -37.02
C TRP A 123 -19.16 -11.18 -36.42
N TRP A 124 -18.42 -10.16 -36.89
CA TRP A 124 -17.23 -9.66 -36.15
C TRP A 124 -16.64 -8.33 -36.67
N PRO A 125 -16.00 -7.48 -35.83
CA PRO A 125 -15.12 -6.38 -36.26
C PRO A 125 -13.63 -6.80 -36.49
N ILE A 126 -13.34 -7.73 -37.43
CA ILE A 126 -11.98 -8.32 -37.66
C ILE A 126 -11.32 -7.78 -38.93
N ASP A 127 -11.95 -6.80 -39.60
CA ASP A 127 -11.58 -6.35 -40.94
C ASP A 127 -10.08 -6.05 -41.10
N LYS A 128 -9.43 -5.44 -40.11
CA LYS A 128 -8.01 -5.02 -40.23
C LYS A 128 -6.99 -6.16 -40.24
N VAL A 129 -7.21 -7.24 -39.48
CA VAL A 129 -6.28 -8.39 -39.44
C VAL A 129 -6.35 -9.16 -40.76
N MET A 130 -7.56 -9.39 -41.26
CA MET A 130 -7.80 -10.05 -42.55
C MET A 130 -7.24 -9.24 -43.71
N GLU A 131 -7.39 -7.92 -43.71
CA GLU A 131 -6.80 -7.04 -44.74
C GLU A 131 -5.27 -7.11 -44.79
N ARG A 132 -4.61 -7.14 -43.62
CA ARG A 132 -3.15 -7.28 -43.50
C ARG A 132 -2.66 -8.62 -44.07
N ARG A 133 -3.32 -9.72 -43.70
CA ARG A 133 -3.03 -11.08 -44.21
C ARG A 133 -3.24 -11.17 -45.72
N ASN A 134 -4.37 -10.69 -46.24
CA ASN A 134 -4.64 -10.65 -47.68
C ASN A 134 -3.56 -9.89 -48.45
N THR A 135 -3.12 -8.75 -47.92
CA THR A 135 -2.06 -7.94 -48.53
C THR A 135 -0.73 -8.70 -48.57
N LYS A 136 -0.36 -9.41 -47.49
CA LYS A 136 0.86 -10.22 -47.42
C LYS A 136 0.81 -11.39 -48.38
N MET A 137 -0.28 -12.16 -48.38
CA MET A 137 -0.52 -13.27 -49.31
C MET A 137 -0.42 -12.82 -50.77
N VAL A 138 -1.06 -11.71 -51.14
CA VAL A 138 -1.01 -11.18 -52.51
C VAL A 138 0.39 -10.74 -52.90
N LYS A 139 1.16 -10.15 -51.98
CA LYS A 139 2.57 -9.80 -52.22
C LYS A 139 3.44 -11.04 -52.48
N SER A 140 3.23 -12.10 -51.70
CA SER A 140 3.92 -13.39 -51.89
C SER A 140 3.53 -14.03 -53.23
N LEU A 141 2.23 -14.07 -53.54
CA LEU A 141 1.70 -14.55 -54.81
C LEU A 141 2.30 -13.78 -56.00
N ASP A 142 2.29 -12.45 -55.98
CA ASP A 142 2.87 -11.60 -57.04
C ASP A 142 4.36 -11.93 -57.27
N SER A 143 5.14 -12.04 -56.19
CA SER A 143 6.58 -12.38 -56.25
C SER A 143 6.86 -13.77 -56.83
N ILE A 144 6.01 -14.75 -56.51
CA ILE A 144 6.19 -16.14 -56.95
C ILE A 144 5.71 -16.29 -58.40
N MET A 145 4.53 -15.75 -58.74
CA MET A 145 3.90 -15.88 -60.06
C MET A 145 4.70 -15.23 -61.19
N GLN A 146 5.52 -14.22 -60.88
CA GLN A 146 6.45 -13.64 -61.86
C GLN A 146 7.52 -14.62 -62.34
N ARG A 147 7.79 -15.71 -61.60
CA ARG A 147 8.86 -16.67 -61.88
C ARG A 147 8.36 -18.07 -62.24
N LYS A 148 7.28 -18.52 -61.61
CA LYS A 148 6.75 -19.88 -61.77
C LYS A 148 5.23 -19.90 -61.67
N THR A 149 4.62 -20.93 -62.27
CA THR A 149 3.21 -21.24 -62.03
C THR A 149 3.07 -21.89 -60.65
N ILE A 150 2.06 -21.47 -59.90
CA ILE A 150 1.77 -21.95 -58.55
C ILE A 150 0.33 -22.45 -58.47
N PHE A 151 0.11 -23.52 -57.71
CA PHE A 151 -1.18 -23.87 -57.13
C PHE A 151 -1.19 -23.31 -55.70
N ALA A 152 -2.14 -22.43 -55.38
CA ALA A 152 -2.25 -21.79 -54.08
C ALA A 152 -3.57 -22.23 -53.41
N GLY A 153 -3.47 -22.85 -52.23
CA GLY A 153 -4.60 -23.04 -51.33
C GLY A 153 -4.69 -21.84 -50.39
N VAL A 154 -5.87 -21.21 -50.34
CA VAL A 154 -6.19 -20.13 -49.39
C VAL A 154 -7.63 -20.33 -48.92
N GLY A 155 -7.93 -19.93 -47.68
CA GLY A 155 -9.28 -19.99 -47.14
C GLY A 155 -10.27 -19.18 -47.99
N ALA A 156 -11.47 -19.72 -48.20
CA ALA A 156 -12.47 -19.11 -49.09
C ALA A 156 -12.92 -17.70 -48.62
N ALA A 157 -12.85 -17.44 -47.31
CA ALA A 157 -13.15 -16.14 -46.70
C ALA A 157 -12.23 -15.00 -47.17
N HIS A 158 -11.01 -15.32 -47.63
CA HIS A 158 -10.04 -14.33 -48.10
C HIS A 158 -10.31 -13.83 -49.52
N LEU A 159 -11.20 -14.49 -50.27
CA LEU A 159 -11.41 -14.21 -51.69
C LEU A 159 -12.32 -12.99 -51.97
N PRO A 160 -13.48 -12.81 -51.33
CA PRO A 160 -14.40 -11.72 -51.66
C PRO A 160 -14.06 -10.38 -50.99
N GLY A 161 -14.66 -9.29 -51.49
CA GLY A 161 -14.60 -7.95 -50.89
C GLY A 161 -13.55 -7.01 -51.49
N ASN A 162 -13.59 -5.74 -51.09
CA ASN A 162 -12.73 -4.66 -51.63
C ASN A 162 -11.25 -4.76 -51.23
N SER A 163 -10.95 -5.66 -50.29
CA SER A 163 -9.61 -5.98 -49.80
C SER A 163 -9.35 -7.49 -49.86
N GLY A 164 -10.19 -8.24 -50.59
CA GLY A 164 -10.03 -9.67 -50.83
C GLY A 164 -8.90 -9.95 -51.81
N VAL A 165 -8.34 -11.16 -51.75
CA VAL A 165 -7.22 -11.59 -52.60
C VAL A 165 -7.53 -11.41 -54.09
N LEU A 166 -8.76 -11.66 -54.53
CA LEU A 166 -9.15 -11.50 -55.94
C LEU A 166 -9.08 -10.04 -56.40
N ASP A 167 -9.67 -9.12 -55.63
CA ASP A 167 -9.66 -7.68 -55.93
C ASP A 167 -8.23 -7.11 -55.87
N LEU A 168 -7.44 -7.52 -54.87
CA LEU A 168 -6.05 -7.08 -54.73
C LEU A 168 -5.15 -7.57 -55.89
N LEU A 169 -5.37 -8.79 -56.39
CA LEU A 169 -4.69 -9.30 -57.58
C LEU A 169 -5.09 -8.53 -58.85
N GLU A 170 -6.37 -8.22 -59.02
CA GLU A 170 -6.86 -7.39 -60.14
C GLU A 170 -6.26 -5.98 -60.09
N LYS A 171 -6.21 -5.34 -58.91
CA LYS A 171 -5.55 -4.05 -58.69
C LYS A 171 -4.05 -4.07 -58.98
N LYS A 172 -3.39 -5.23 -58.82
CA LYS A 172 -1.99 -5.46 -59.21
C LYS A 172 -1.79 -5.70 -60.72
N GLY A 173 -2.87 -5.75 -61.49
CA GLY A 173 -2.85 -5.90 -62.94
C GLY A 173 -3.00 -7.35 -63.43
N TYR A 174 -3.31 -8.30 -62.55
CA TYR A 174 -3.58 -9.68 -62.94
C TYR A 174 -5.00 -9.83 -63.49
N THR A 175 -5.20 -10.78 -64.41
CA THR A 175 -6.54 -11.17 -64.89
C THR A 175 -6.99 -12.42 -64.15
N VAL A 176 -8.06 -12.30 -63.37
CA VAL A 176 -8.66 -13.41 -62.64
C VAL A 176 -9.78 -14.04 -63.48
N ARG A 177 -9.83 -15.37 -63.51
CA ARG A 177 -10.92 -16.11 -64.17
C ARG A 177 -11.36 -17.29 -63.30
N PRO A 178 -12.67 -17.50 -63.07
CA PRO A 178 -13.14 -18.68 -62.38
C PRO A 178 -12.86 -19.93 -63.24
N VAL A 179 -12.34 -20.98 -62.61
CA VAL A 179 -12.13 -22.30 -63.23
C VAL A 179 -12.94 -23.31 -62.42
N GLY A 180 -13.95 -23.92 -63.03
CA GLY A 180 -14.76 -24.96 -62.37
C GLY A 180 -13.96 -26.25 -62.19
N ALA A 181 -14.06 -26.86 -61.01
CA ALA A 181 -13.52 -28.20 -60.77
C ALA A 181 -14.41 -29.26 -61.45
N THR A 182 -13.78 -30.25 -62.09
CA THR A 182 -14.46 -31.46 -62.58
C THR A 182 -13.98 -32.66 -61.79
N PHE A 183 -14.85 -33.23 -60.96
CA PHE A 183 -14.55 -34.42 -60.15
C PHE A 183 -14.76 -35.68 -61.01
N ASN A 184 -13.71 -36.13 -61.69
CA ASN A 184 -13.79 -37.24 -62.65
C ASN A 184 -13.42 -38.61 -62.05
N ASP A 185 -12.91 -38.65 -60.83
CA ASP A 185 -12.56 -39.88 -60.08
C ASP A 185 -12.75 -39.66 -58.56
N PRO A 186 -13.98 -39.80 -58.04
CA PRO A 186 -14.28 -39.60 -56.62
C PRO A 186 -13.69 -40.69 -55.69
N GLU A 187 -13.12 -41.77 -56.25
CA GLU A 187 -12.49 -42.86 -55.48
C GLU A 187 -10.96 -42.85 -55.56
N PHE A 188 -10.34 -41.76 -56.04
CA PHE A 188 -8.88 -41.66 -56.11
C PHE A 188 -8.25 -41.77 -54.70
N THR A 189 -7.52 -42.86 -54.46
CA THR A 189 -6.69 -43.09 -53.27
C THR A 189 -5.22 -43.18 -53.67
N PHE A 190 -4.33 -42.75 -52.78
CA PHE A 190 -2.88 -42.89 -52.94
C PHE A 190 -2.25 -43.37 -51.64
N ASP A 191 -1.29 -44.31 -51.74
CA ASP A 191 -0.53 -44.80 -50.58
C ASP A 191 0.60 -43.82 -50.24
N LEU A 192 0.49 -43.15 -49.10
CA LEU A 192 1.54 -42.29 -48.55
C LEU A 192 2.78 -43.12 -48.18
N LYS A 193 3.87 -42.97 -48.94
CA LYS A 193 5.19 -43.50 -48.58
C LYS A 193 6.04 -42.39 -48.00
N VAL A 194 6.46 -42.56 -46.75
CA VAL A 194 7.31 -41.61 -46.03
C VAL A 194 8.79 -41.87 -46.36
N ASN A 195 9.56 -40.80 -46.51
CA ASN A 195 11.01 -40.86 -46.63
C ASN A 195 11.66 -40.72 -45.25
N GLU A 196 12.08 -41.82 -44.64
CA GLU A 196 12.67 -41.85 -43.29
C GLU A 196 14.03 -41.13 -43.21
N ASP A 197 14.68 -40.89 -44.35
CA ASP A 197 15.95 -40.16 -44.43
C ASP A 197 15.80 -38.66 -44.10
N ASP A 198 14.57 -38.12 -44.20
CA ASP A 198 14.29 -36.71 -43.94
C ASP A 198 13.95 -36.42 -42.46
N TRP A 199 13.87 -37.45 -41.60
CA TRP A 199 13.53 -37.28 -40.19
C TRP A 199 14.67 -36.63 -39.39
N MET A 200 14.29 -35.72 -38.50
CA MET A 200 15.22 -34.99 -37.65
C MET A 200 15.66 -35.85 -36.46
N THR A 201 16.97 -35.96 -36.25
CA THR A 201 17.51 -36.60 -35.04
C THR A 201 17.70 -35.56 -33.95
N THR A 202 17.08 -35.78 -32.79
CA THR A 202 17.25 -34.94 -31.60
C THR A 202 18.03 -35.72 -30.55
N THR A 203 19.05 -35.11 -29.96
CA THR A 203 19.92 -35.72 -28.94
C THR A 203 19.86 -34.91 -27.66
N TYR A 204 19.43 -35.55 -26.57
CA TYR A 204 19.36 -34.99 -25.23
C TYR A 204 20.53 -35.52 -24.40
N LYS A 205 21.69 -34.87 -24.53
CA LYS A 205 22.96 -35.34 -23.94
C LYS A 205 22.92 -35.45 -22.42
N GLU A 206 22.30 -34.48 -21.76
CA GLU A 206 22.16 -34.44 -20.29
C GLU A 206 21.16 -35.47 -19.76
N ALA A 207 20.18 -35.87 -20.58
CA ALA A 207 19.21 -36.91 -20.23
C ALA A 207 19.63 -38.32 -20.72
N GLY A 208 20.65 -38.42 -21.58
CA GLY A 208 21.22 -39.69 -22.01
C GLY A 208 20.43 -40.42 -23.09
N PHE A 209 19.71 -39.73 -23.97
CA PHE A 209 18.98 -40.37 -25.07
C PHE A 209 18.93 -39.56 -26.37
N SER A 210 18.65 -40.25 -27.47
CA SER A 210 18.32 -39.65 -28.76
C SER A 210 17.16 -40.36 -29.42
N LEU A 211 16.43 -39.64 -30.27
CA LEU A 211 15.36 -40.18 -31.10
C LEU A 211 15.27 -39.44 -32.44
N LYS A 212 14.44 -39.95 -33.34
CA LYS A 212 14.05 -39.28 -34.57
C LYS A 212 12.58 -38.89 -34.56
N THR A 213 12.27 -37.71 -35.07
CA THR A 213 10.89 -37.25 -35.32
C THR A 213 10.73 -36.72 -36.75
N PRO A 214 9.50 -36.70 -37.30
CA PRO A 214 9.24 -36.16 -38.63
C PRO A 214 9.58 -34.67 -38.78
N ASP A 215 9.52 -33.92 -37.68
CA ASP A 215 9.83 -32.48 -37.62
C ASP A 215 10.34 -32.10 -36.21
N LYS A 216 10.69 -30.83 -36.00
CA LYS A 216 11.14 -30.28 -34.73
C LYS A 216 10.01 -30.33 -33.70
N ALA A 217 10.28 -30.96 -32.55
CA ALA A 217 9.34 -30.99 -31.44
C ALA A 217 9.18 -29.63 -30.76
N ILE A 218 7.96 -29.33 -30.34
CA ILE A 218 7.59 -28.19 -29.51
C ILE A 218 7.63 -28.66 -28.06
N ALA A 219 8.30 -27.89 -27.19
CA ALA A 219 8.32 -28.15 -25.76
C ALA A 219 7.12 -27.47 -25.10
N ILE A 220 6.30 -28.25 -24.39
CA ILE A 220 5.15 -27.78 -23.62
C ILE A 220 5.50 -27.94 -22.14
N PRO A 221 5.64 -26.83 -21.37
CA PRO A 221 5.95 -26.90 -19.95
C PRO A 221 4.77 -27.44 -19.15
N MET A 222 5.00 -28.48 -18.34
CA MET A 222 4.04 -29.02 -17.38
C MET A 222 4.38 -28.50 -15.98
N SER A 223 3.49 -27.71 -15.36
CA SER A 223 3.49 -27.20 -13.96
C SER A 223 4.85 -27.11 -13.22
N GLY A 224 5.91 -26.66 -13.91
CA GLY A 224 7.27 -26.53 -13.37
C GLY A 224 8.05 -27.84 -13.13
N GLN A 225 7.53 -29.01 -13.50
CA GLN A 225 8.15 -30.31 -13.16
C GLN A 225 8.89 -30.98 -14.32
N TYR A 226 8.42 -30.84 -15.57
CA TYR A 226 9.09 -31.34 -16.78
C TYR A 226 8.45 -30.76 -18.04
N ASN A 227 9.07 -30.97 -19.21
CA ASN A 227 8.50 -30.62 -20.51
C ASN A 227 7.97 -31.87 -21.22
N ILE A 228 6.79 -31.77 -21.83
CA ILE A 228 6.36 -32.72 -22.87
C ILE A 228 6.79 -32.16 -24.22
N TYR A 229 7.54 -32.93 -24.98
CA TYR A 229 7.94 -32.58 -26.34
C TYR A 229 6.96 -33.24 -27.29
N THR A 230 6.30 -32.47 -28.15
CA THR A 230 5.32 -33.01 -29.10
C THR A 230 5.60 -32.54 -30.53
N VAL A 231 5.34 -33.43 -31.48
CA VAL A 231 5.31 -33.16 -32.92
C VAL A 231 3.93 -33.57 -33.40
N ALA A 232 3.14 -32.60 -33.86
CA ALA A 232 1.90 -32.89 -34.54
C ALA A 232 2.21 -33.63 -35.85
N ASP A 233 1.65 -34.82 -36.01
CA ASP A 233 1.80 -35.57 -37.24
C ASP A 233 0.79 -35.09 -38.29
N LEU A 234 1.20 -34.06 -39.00
CA LEU A 234 0.46 -33.47 -40.11
C LEU A 234 0.24 -34.45 -41.28
N TYR A 235 0.91 -35.61 -41.30
CA TYR A 235 0.77 -36.62 -42.34
C TYR A 235 -0.38 -37.60 -42.11
N SER A 236 -0.49 -38.21 -40.91
CA SER A 236 -1.54 -39.20 -40.61
C SER A 236 -2.59 -38.73 -39.60
N GLY A 237 -2.46 -37.51 -39.06
CA GLY A 237 -3.43 -36.93 -38.14
C GLY A 237 -3.30 -37.47 -36.71
N GLY A 238 -2.07 -37.77 -36.30
CA GLY A 238 -1.70 -38.21 -34.96
C GLY A 238 -0.71 -37.26 -34.28
N SER A 239 -0.05 -37.73 -33.22
CA SER A 239 1.05 -37.01 -32.57
C SER A 239 2.20 -37.97 -32.25
N PHE A 240 3.43 -37.45 -32.28
CA PHE A 240 4.60 -38.09 -31.69
C PHE A 240 5.02 -37.25 -30.49
N SER A 241 4.95 -37.81 -29.28
CA SER A 241 5.35 -37.08 -28.08
C SER A 241 6.29 -37.89 -27.21
N TYR A 242 7.06 -37.20 -26.40
CA TYR A 242 7.95 -37.81 -25.42
C TYR A 242 8.22 -36.86 -24.27
N PHE A 243 8.50 -37.43 -23.10
CA PHE A 243 8.98 -36.69 -21.94
C PHE A 243 9.97 -37.52 -21.16
N PHE A 244 10.77 -36.84 -20.35
CA PHE A 244 11.65 -37.46 -19.39
C PHE A 244 11.61 -36.66 -18.08
N MET A 245 11.70 -37.36 -16.96
CA MET A 245 11.55 -36.79 -15.63
C MET A 245 12.63 -37.38 -14.72
N ASP A 246 13.41 -36.51 -14.09
CA ASP A 246 14.29 -36.88 -12.98
C ASP A 246 13.48 -36.83 -11.69
N TYR A 247 13.31 -37.97 -11.05
CA TYR A 247 12.60 -38.07 -9.77
C TYR A 247 13.55 -38.44 -8.61
N THR A 248 14.85 -38.25 -8.81
CA THR A 248 15.89 -38.44 -7.78
C THR A 248 15.60 -37.55 -6.56
N GLY A 249 15.57 -38.15 -5.37
CA GLY A 249 15.33 -37.42 -4.11
C GLY A 249 13.86 -37.11 -3.80
N SER A 250 12.93 -37.47 -4.68
CA SER A 250 11.49 -37.39 -4.40
C SER A 250 10.99 -38.60 -3.61
N ASP A 251 9.83 -38.47 -2.94
CA ASP A 251 9.17 -39.61 -2.29
C ASP A 251 8.83 -40.73 -3.28
N LEU A 252 8.65 -40.41 -4.56
CA LEU A 252 8.41 -41.38 -5.64
C LEU A 252 9.54 -42.39 -5.79
N ALA A 253 10.79 -42.00 -5.50
CA ALA A 253 11.95 -42.90 -5.55
C ALA A 253 11.91 -44.00 -4.48
N SER A 254 11.10 -43.83 -3.44
CA SER A 254 10.94 -44.78 -2.34
C SER A 254 9.73 -45.72 -2.49
N GLU A 255 8.87 -45.48 -3.48
CA GLU A 255 7.57 -46.13 -3.62
C GLU A 255 7.39 -46.91 -4.94
N GLY A 256 7.75 -48.19 -4.94
CA GLY A 256 7.29 -49.16 -5.97
C GLY A 256 7.80 -48.93 -7.41
N ASN A 257 7.16 -49.59 -8.39
CA ASN A 257 7.50 -49.44 -9.81
C ASN A 257 6.81 -48.20 -10.40
N ILE A 258 7.58 -47.15 -10.70
CA ILE A 258 7.07 -45.87 -11.22
C ILE A 258 6.31 -46.03 -12.55
N ILE A 259 6.74 -46.96 -13.40
CA ILE A 259 6.08 -47.23 -14.69
C ILE A 259 4.66 -47.73 -14.47
N ASP A 260 4.46 -48.65 -13.52
CA ASP A 260 3.13 -49.19 -13.22
C ASP A 260 2.23 -48.10 -12.63
N LYS A 261 2.75 -47.20 -11.79
CA LYS A 261 1.98 -46.05 -11.28
C LYS A 261 1.52 -45.10 -12.39
N VAL A 262 2.40 -44.81 -13.36
CA VAL A 262 2.05 -43.94 -14.49
C VAL A 262 0.94 -44.57 -15.34
N ILE A 263 1.03 -45.88 -15.58
CA ILE A 263 0.00 -46.62 -16.31
C ILE A 263 -1.31 -46.65 -15.50
N ASP A 264 -1.25 -46.93 -14.19
CA ASP A 264 -2.43 -46.98 -13.32
C ASP A 264 -3.14 -45.62 -13.26
N ASN A 265 -2.39 -44.52 -13.12
CA ASN A 265 -2.93 -43.16 -13.16
C ASN A 265 -3.63 -42.86 -14.50
N GLN A 266 -3.06 -43.33 -15.63
CA GLN A 266 -3.72 -43.19 -16.94
C GLN A 266 -5.01 -44.01 -17.04
N LEU A 267 -5.15 -45.09 -16.27
CA LEU A 267 -6.34 -45.97 -16.25
C LEU A 267 -7.38 -45.57 -15.20
N GLU A 268 -7.10 -44.59 -14.33
CA GLU A 268 -8.12 -44.02 -13.43
C GLU A 268 -9.22 -43.27 -14.20
N ASP A 269 -8.89 -42.76 -15.38
CA ASP A 269 -9.86 -42.22 -16.32
C ASP A 269 -10.72 -43.35 -16.94
N ALA A 270 -12.02 -43.30 -16.68
CA ALA A 270 -12.98 -44.30 -17.15
C ALA A 270 -13.13 -44.38 -18.68
N THR A 271 -12.60 -43.41 -19.43
CA THR A 271 -12.57 -43.40 -20.90
C THR A 271 -11.39 -44.21 -21.47
N ASN A 272 -10.36 -44.47 -20.64
CA ASN A 272 -9.14 -45.17 -21.06
C ASN A 272 -9.27 -46.69 -20.87
N GLU A 273 -8.84 -47.46 -21.87
CA GLU A 273 -8.86 -48.93 -21.83
C GLU A 273 -7.51 -49.50 -22.28
N LEU A 274 -6.85 -50.28 -21.43
CA LEU A 274 -5.62 -50.99 -21.80
C LEU A 274 -5.92 -52.10 -22.80
N ILE A 275 -5.44 -51.94 -24.04
CA ILE A 275 -5.61 -52.91 -25.14
C ILE A 275 -4.50 -53.97 -25.11
N GLY A 276 -3.28 -53.59 -24.75
CA GLY A 276 -2.15 -54.52 -24.69
C GLY A 276 -0.97 -53.97 -23.90
N ARG A 277 -0.22 -54.87 -23.26
CA ARG A 277 1.03 -54.58 -22.54
C ARG A 277 2.06 -55.64 -22.89
N LYS A 278 3.29 -55.23 -23.17
CA LYS A 278 4.43 -56.15 -23.36
C LYS A 278 5.72 -55.57 -22.80
N GLU A 279 6.56 -56.45 -22.26
CA GLU A 279 7.93 -56.10 -21.89
C GLU A 279 8.77 -55.92 -23.15
N ILE A 280 9.61 -54.89 -23.17
CA ILE A 280 10.51 -54.55 -24.26
C ILE A 280 11.92 -54.24 -23.73
N SER A 281 12.90 -54.26 -24.63
CA SER A 281 14.27 -53.82 -24.33
C SER A 281 14.81 -52.98 -25.48
N VAL A 282 15.48 -51.88 -25.15
CA VAL A 282 16.19 -51.01 -26.11
C VAL A 282 17.64 -50.92 -25.63
N GLY A 283 18.57 -51.54 -26.37
CA GLY A 283 19.93 -51.75 -25.87
C GLY A 283 19.95 -52.65 -24.63
N ASP A 284 20.58 -52.19 -23.56
CA ASP A 284 20.62 -52.86 -22.24
C ASP A 284 19.49 -52.39 -21.29
N SER A 285 18.67 -51.41 -21.70
CA SER A 285 17.59 -50.85 -20.89
C SER A 285 16.29 -51.65 -21.08
N ASN A 286 15.66 -52.03 -19.97
CA ASN A 286 14.36 -52.70 -19.97
C ASN A 286 13.23 -51.67 -19.84
N GLY A 287 12.09 -51.93 -20.47
CA GLY A 287 10.93 -51.06 -20.44
C GLY A 287 9.64 -51.80 -20.75
N VAL A 288 8.54 -51.05 -20.76
CA VAL A 288 7.19 -51.57 -20.99
C VAL A 288 6.58 -50.83 -22.17
N GLU A 289 6.05 -51.57 -23.15
CA GLU A 289 5.18 -50.99 -24.18
C GLU A 289 3.72 -51.26 -23.82
N VAL A 290 2.89 -50.22 -23.89
CA VAL A 290 1.44 -50.31 -23.77
C VAL A 290 0.75 -49.80 -25.03
N VAL A 291 -0.40 -50.38 -25.34
CA VAL A 291 -1.35 -49.88 -26.31
C VAL A 291 -2.66 -49.67 -25.58
N MET A 292 -3.23 -48.47 -25.67
CA MET A 292 -4.42 -48.07 -24.95
C MET A 292 -5.41 -47.41 -25.89
N LYS A 293 -6.70 -47.58 -25.59
CA LYS A 293 -7.77 -46.74 -26.11
C LYS A 293 -7.88 -45.53 -25.20
N THR A 294 -8.01 -44.34 -25.79
CA THR A 294 -8.21 -43.09 -25.08
C THR A 294 -9.47 -42.38 -25.58
N GLU A 295 -9.91 -41.33 -24.91
CA GLU A 295 -11.03 -40.49 -25.39
C GLU A 295 -10.82 -40.01 -26.84
N ASP A 296 -9.60 -39.58 -27.17
CA ASP A 296 -9.21 -39.05 -28.49
C ASP A 296 -8.80 -40.12 -29.52
N GLY A 297 -8.84 -41.41 -29.16
CA GLY A 297 -8.60 -42.52 -30.08
C GLY A 297 -7.79 -43.67 -29.49
N THR A 298 -6.59 -43.89 -30.01
CA THR A 298 -5.69 -44.95 -29.54
C THR A 298 -4.26 -44.47 -29.43
N MET A 299 -3.55 -44.93 -28.40
CA MET A 299 -2.17 -44.57 -28.12
C MET A 299 -1.29 -45.81 -28.02
N ARG A 300 -0.06 -45.72 -28.52
CA ARG A 300 1.03 -46.66 -28.23
C ARG A 300 2.11 -45.90 -27.46
N ALA A 301 2.52 -46.40 -26.30
CA ALA A 301 3.55 -45.78 -25.47
C ALA A 301 4.62 -46.78 -25.04
N GLN A 302 5.89 -46.35 -24.98
CA GLN A 302 7.02 -47.09 -24.44
C GLN A 302 7.60 -46.33 -23.25
N TYR A 303 7.64 -46.98 -22.09
CA TYR A 303 8.15 -46.44 -20.84
C TYR A 303 9.45 -47.13 -20.43
N PHE A 304 10.42 -46.35 -19.95
CA PHE A 304 11.69 -46.84 -19.41
C PHE A 304 11.99 -46.12 -18.09
N ASP A 305 12.57 -46.84 -17.14
CA ASP A 305 13.05 -46.29 -15.88
C ASP A 305 14.54 -46.64 -15.74
N ILE A 306 15.39 -45.61 -15.81
CA ILE A 306 16.85 -45.76 -15.84
C ILE A 306 17.43 -44.80 -14.81
N ASP A 307 18.08 -45.32 -13.76
CA ASP A 307 18.72 -44.53 -12.71
C ASP A 307 17.82 -43.43 -12.10
N ASN A 308 16.58 -43.76 -11.74
CA ASN A 308 15.55 -42.84 -11.26
C ASN A 308 15.15 -41.73 -12.25
N HIS A 309 15.26 -42.02 -13.55
CA HIS A 309 14.75 -41.17 -14.62
C HIS A 309 13.70 -41.94 -15.40
N LEU A 310 12.48 -41.42 -15.37
CA LEU A 310 11.38 -41.96 -16.15
C LEU A 310 11.44 -41.36 -17.56
N PHE A 311 11.43 -42.21 -18.57
CA PHE A 311 11.29 -41.82 -19.98
C PHE A 311 9.99 -42.39 -20.53
N ALA A 312 9.25 -41.56 -21.25
CA ALA A 312 8.04 -41.97 -21.96
C ALA A 312 8.12 -41.51 -23.41
N PHE A 313 7.87 -42.43 -24.34
CA PHE A 313 7.77 -42.15 -25.77
C PHE A 313 6.41 -42.64 -26.24
N LEU A 314 5.60 -41.78 -26.83
CA LEU A 314 4.21 -42.08 -27.12
C LEU A 314 3.77 -41.56 -28.48
N VAL A 315 2.89 -42.33 -29.11
CA VAL A 315 2.29 -42.02 -30.40
C VAL A 315 0.80 -42.21 -30.30
N GLU A 316 0.05 -41.14 -30.57
CA GLU A 316 -1.40 -41.17 -30.63
C GLU A 316 -1.84 -41.18 -32.08
N ASN A 317 -2.63 -42.19 -32.48
CA ASN A 317 -3.08 -42.33 -33.85
C ASN A 317 -4.32 -43.23 -33.96
N GLN A 318 -4.81 -43.49 -35.17
CA GLN A 318 -5.78 -44.56 -35.41
C GLN A 318 -5.13 -45.92 -35.17
N MET A 319 -5.91 -46.87 -34.66
CA MET A 319 -5.42 -48.21 -34.28
C MET A 319 -4.67 -48.94 -35.42
N SER A 320 -5.09 -48.74 -36.67
CA SER A 320 -4.42 -49.32 -37.85
C SER A 320 -3.03 -48.74 -38.10
N GLU A 321 -2.78 -47.49 -37.70
CA GLU A 321 -1.52 -46.78 -37.94
C GLU A 321 -0.49 -47.02 -36.83
N LEU A 322 -0.89 -47.37 -35.62
CA LEU A 322 0.01 -47.60 -34.47
C LEU A 322 1.02 -48.74 -34.69
N SER A 323 0.74 -49.64 -35.64
CA SER A 323 1.62 -50.75 -36.04
C SER A 323 2.19 -50.57 -37.46
N SER A 324 2.12 -49.35 -38.01
CA SER A 324 2.69 -49.04 -39.32
C SER A 324 4.22 -48.94 -39.26
N PRO A 325 4.93 -49.23 -40.38
CA PRO A 325 6.37 -48.96 -40.48
C PRO A 325 6.75 -47.50 -40.18
N TYR A 326 5.81 -46.57 -40.43
CA TYR A 326 5.98 -45.15 -40.14
C TYR A 326 6.09 -44.89 -38.63
N VAL A 327 5.17 -45.44 -37.83
CA VAL A 327 5.21 -45.33 -36.37
C VAL A 327 6.37 -46.13 -35.78
N ASP A 328 6.69 -47.30 -36.35
CA ASP A 328 7.84 -48.10 -35.93
C ASP A 328 9.18 -47.36 -36.12
N THR A 329 9.28 -46.43 -37.09
CA THR A 329 10.48 -45.61 -37.28
C THR A 329 10.80 -44.76 -36.05
N PHE A 330 9.78 -44.17 -35.42
CA PHE A 330 9.93 -43.40 -34.18
C PHE A 330 10.48 -44.26 -33.05
N PHE A 331 9.79 -45.37 -32.73
CA PHE A 331 10.21 -46.25 -31.63
C PHE A 331 11.56 -46.93 -31.88
N ASN A 332 11.85 -47.36 -33.11
CA ASN A 332 13.13 -47.99 -33.45
C ASN A 332 14.31 -47.00 -33.47
N SER A 333 14.04 -45.69 -33.48
CA SER A 333 15.07 -44.66 -33.46
C SER A 333 15.59 -44.33 -32.06
N ILE A 334 14.90 -44.78 -31.01
CA ILE A 334 15.26 -44.50 -29.62
C ILE A 334 16.59 -45.18 -29.29
N GLN A 335 17.54 -44.39 -28.78
CA GLN A 335 18.84 -44.88 -28.32
C GLN A 335 19.18 -44.23 -26.98
N PHE A 336 19.54 -45.05 -26.00
CA PHE A 336 20.05 -44.61 -24.70
C PHE A 336 21.59 -44.66 -24.69
N PHE A 337 22.21 -43.70 -24.01
CA PHE A 337 23.65 -43.59 -23.84
C PHE A 337 24.00 -42.92 -22.50
N GLU A 338 25.27 -42.99 -22.09
CA GLU A 338 25.75 -42.40 -20.83
C GLU A 338 25.59 -40.87 -20.84
N ARG A 339 24.98 -40.32 -19.78
CA ARG A 339 24.66 -38.89 -19.68
C ARG A 339 25.93 -38.03 -19.66
N GLU A 340 25.92 -36.93 -20.39
CA GLU A 340 26.94 -35.88 -20.25
C GLU A 340 26.52 -34.94 -19.11
N VAL A 341 27.21 -34.97 -17.98
CA VAL A 341 27.03 -33.97 -16.91
C VAL A 341 27.91 -32.76 -17.24
N PRO A 342 27.35 -31.56 -17.50
CA PRO A 342 28.15 -30.39 -17.79
C PRO A 342 29.05 -30.03 -16.60
N GLU A 343 30.32 -29.67 -16.84
CA GLU A 343 31.13 -29.02 -15.81
C GLU A 343 30.58 -27.61 -15.56
N VAL A 344 30.01 -27.40 -14.37
CA VAL A 344 29.46 -26.11 -13.96
C VAL A 344 30.55 -25.30 -13.28
N THR A 345 30.89 -24.14 -13.85
CA THR A 345 31.88 -23.22 -13.27
C THR A 345 31.22 -21.96 -12.73
N TRP A 346 31.82 -21.39 -11.69
CA TRP A 346 31.45 -20.07 -11.21
C TRP A 346 31.75 -19.01 -12.26
N GLU A 347 30.77 -18.17 -12.55
CA GLU A 347 30.87 -17.02 -13.44
C GLU A 347 30.66 -15.73 -12.66
N THR A 348 31.06 -14.60 -13.24
CA THR A 348 30.91 -13.29 -12.60
C THR A 348 29.72 -12.56 -13.25
N LEU A 349 28.69 -12.27 -12.45
CA LEU A 349 27.60 -11.39 -12.83
C LEU A 349 27.92 -9.97 -12.33
N GLU A 350 28.13 -9.05 -13.26
CA GLU A 350 28.40 -7.64 -13.00
C GLU A 350 27.24 -6.79 -13.54
N ASN A 351 26.77 -5.84 -12.73
CA ASN A 351 25.73 -4.90 -13.13
C ASN A 351 26.13 -3.48 -12.75
N ASP A 352 26.44 -2.67 -13.76
CA ASP A 352 26.87 -1.28 -13.61
C ASP A 352 25.79 -0.38 -12.99
N LEU A 353 24.51 -0.61 -13.34
CA LEU A 353 23.40 0.19 -12.81
C LEU A 353 23.09 -0.18 -11.37
N GLY A 354 23.10 -1.49 -11.06
CA GLY A 354 22.99 -2.04 -9.72
C GLY A 354 24.22 -1.76 -8.85
N ALA A 355 25.35 -1.35 -9.43
CA ALA A 355 26.63 -1.09 -8.75
C ALA A 355 27.12 -2.28 -7.90
N TYR A 356 27.01 -3.50 -8.44
CA TYR A 356 27.49 -4.71 -7.77
C TYR A 356 28.17 -5.69 -8.73
N THR A 357 28.93 -6.59 -8.13
CA THR A 357 29.40 -7.83 -8.74
C THR A 357 29.10 -8.99 -7.80
N VAL A 358 28.63 -10.13 -8.32
CA VAL A 358 28.37 -11.37 -7.57
C VAL A 358 28.84 -12.57 -8.39
N GLN A 359 29.22 -13.68 -7.75
CA GLN A 359 29.52 -14.92 -8.46
C GLN A 359 28.22 -15.72 -8.67
N THR A 360 27.97 -16.22 -9.87
CA THR A 360 26.83 -17.08 -10.19
C THR A 360 27.31 -18.46 -10.62
N ILE A 361 26.44 -19.46 -10.54
CA ILE A 361 26.75 -20.83 -10.97
C ILE A 361 25.51 -21.44 -11.62
N GLY A 362 25.71 -22.21 -12.69
CA GLY A 362 24.62 -22.80 -13.45
C GLY A 362 23.86 -21.77 -14.30
N GLU A 363 22.65 -22.14 -14.71
CA GLU A 363 21.77 -21.26 -15.46
C GLU A 363 21.23 -20.15 -14.55
N THR A 364 21.33 -18.89 -15.01
CA THR A 364 20.78 -17.72 -14.32
C THR A 364 19.49 -17.29 -15.01
N THR A 365 18.39 -17.27 -14.27
CA THR A 365 17.06 -16.86 -14.75
C THR A 365 16.71 -15.48 -14.20
N ASP A 366 16.34 -14.55 -15.09
CA ASP A 366 15.81 -13.23 -14.71
C ASP A 366 14.31 -13.35 -14.40
N LEU A 367 13.96 -13.06 -13.15
CA LEU A 367 12.60 -13.08 -12.59
C LEU A 367 12.12 -11.67 -12.21
N SER A 368 12.76 -10.63 -12.76
CA SER A 368 12.48 -9.23 -12.42
C SER A 368 11.02 -8.87 -12.70
N ARG A 369 10.40 -8.15 -11.76
CA ARG A 369 8.97 -7.81 -11.82
C ARG A 369 8.63 -6.60 -10.96
N THR A 370 7.54 -5.93 -11.31
CA THR A 370 6.89 -4.98 -10.40
C THR A 370 6.11 -5.76 -9.33
N ALA A 371 6.21 -5.33 -8.08
CA ALA A 371 5.47 -5.88 -6.96
C ALA A 371 4.93 -4.75 -6.07
N PRO A 372 3.66 -4.82 -5.63
CA PRO A 372 3.12 -3.85 -4.67
C PRO A 372 3.73 -4.03 -3.28
N ASP A 373 3.76 -2.95 -2.51
CA ASP A 373 4.05 -3.00 -1.08
C ASP A 373 2.97 -3.83 -0.35
N PRO A 374 3.34 -4.78 0.52
CA PRO A 374 2.38 -5.61 1.24
C PRO A 374 1.43 -4.82 2.15
N SER A 375 1.86 -3.66 2.66
CA SER A 375 1.08 -2.80 3.55
C SER A 375 0.29 -1.72 2.81
N ASN A 376 0.76 -1.32 1.62
CA ASN A 376 0.09 -0.33 0.79
C ASN A 376 0.21 -0.66 -0.72
N PRO A 377 -0.81 -1.32 -1.31
CA PRO A 377 -0.75 -1.74 -2.71
C PRO A 377 -0.59 -0.63 -3.75
N ASP A 378 -0.81 0.64 -3.39
CA ASP A 378 -0.59 1.78 -4.29
C ASP A 378 0.90 2.12 -4.47
N ILE A 379 1.76 1.59 -3.59
CA ILE A 379 3.22 1.73 -3.68
C ILE A 379 3.78 0.52 -4.43
N GLU A 380 4.44 0.76 -5.55
CA GLU A 380 5.06 -0.30 -6.35
C GLU A 380 6.58 -0.27 -6.27
N TYR A 381 7.19 -1.44 -6.09
CA TYR A 381 8.63 -1.65 -6.24
C TYR A 381 8.91 -2.37 -7.54
N PHE A 382 9.94 -1.92 -8.27
CA PHE A 382 10.53 -2.74 -9.32
C PHE A 382 11.64 -3.61 -8.74
N LEU A 383 11.39 -4.91 -8.66
CA LEU A 383 12.32 -5.87 -8.10
C LEU A 383 13.18 -6.45 -9.23
N HIS A 384 14.50 -6.23 -9.16
CA HIS A 384 15.44 -6.97 -10.00
C HIS A 384 15.76 -8.29 -9.31
N LEU A 385 15.35 -9.42 -9.88
CA LEU A 385 15.48 -10.74 -9.26
C LEU A 385 16.17 -11.71 -10.21
N PHE A 386 17.21 -12.38 -9.74
CA PHE A 386 17.97 -13.37 -10.49
C PHE A 386 18.04 -14.65 -9.68
N SER A 387 17.59 -15.77 -10.24
CA SER A 387 17.70 -17.08 -9.59
C SER A 387 18.70 -17.98 -10.31
N MET A 388 19.37 -18.83 -9.54
CA MET A 388 20.37 -19.77 -10.03
C MET A 388 20.26 -21.11 -9.30
N LYS A 389 20.52 -22.20 -10.01
CA LYS A 389 20.55 -23.55 -9.42
C LYS A 389 21.96 -24.11 -9.56
N ASP A 390 22.61 -24.44 -8.44
CA ASP A 390 23.90 -25.12 -8.43
C ASP A 390 23.68 -26.64 -8.56
N PRO A 391 24.03 -27.26 -9.71
CA PRO A 391 23.83 -28.69 -9.92
C PRO A 391 24.80 -29.56 -9.12
N ASN A 392 25.92 -28.99 -8.63
CA ASN A 392 26.95 -29.73 -7.90
C ASN A 392 26.70 -29.77 -6.40
N GLN A 393 26.16 -28.69 -5.83
CA GLN A 393 25.86 -28.58 -4.39
C GLN A 393 24.38 -28.72 -4.05
N ASN A 394 23.52 -28.88 -5.06
CA ASN A 394 22.07 -28.97 -4.89
C ASN A 394 21.52 -27.77 -4.10
N THR A 395 21.95 -26.56 -4.46
CA THR A 395 21.49 -25.30 -3.84
C THR A 395 20.71 -24.45 -4.84
N PHE A 396 19.72 -23.72 -4.30
CA PHE A 396 18.99 -22.68 -5.00
C PHE A 396 19.46 -21.32 -4.46
N ASN A 397 19.94 -20.47 -5.36
CA ASN A 397 20.46 -19.15 -5.03
C ASN A 397 19.57 -18.08 -5.66
N LEU A 398 19.35 -16.98 -4.93
CA LEU A 398 18.58 -15.83 -5.37
C LEU A 398 19.37 -14.56 -5.06
N PHE A 399 19.54 -13.70 -6.06
CA PHE A 399 20.02 -12.33 -5.89
C PHE A 399 18.90 -11.36 -6.23
N ARG A 400 18.65 -10.40 -5.34
CA ARG A 400 17.66 -9.34 -5.54
C ARG A 400 18.27 -7.97 -5.25
N TYR A 401 17.92 -6.97 -6.03
CA TYR A 401 18.03 -5.57 -5.60
C TYR A 401 16.84 -4.73 -6.07
N ASN A 402 16.54 -3.66 -5.33
CA ASN A 402 15.55 -2.66 -5.73
C ASN A 402 15.80 -1.32 -5.05
N ASP A 403 15.40 -0.23 -5.71
CA ASP A 403 15.36 1.10 -5.12
C ASP A 403 14.10 1.29 -4.27
N GLN A 404 14.16 2.24 -3.33
CA GLN A 404 12.94 2.74 -2.71
C GLN A 404 12.12 3.54 -3.74
N PRO A 405 10.78 3.51 -3.66
CA PRO A 405 9.91 4.26 -4.55
C PRO A 405 10.19 5.75 -4.47
N ILE A 406 9.85 6.46 -5.53
CA ILE A 406 10.11 7.89 -5.66
C ILE A 406 9.39 8.70 -4.57
N GLY A 407 10.16 9.42 -3.74
CA GLY A 407 9.68 10.13 -2.56
C GLY A 407 9.82 9.35 -1.24
N TYR A 408 10.22 8.08 -1.30
CA TYR A 408 10.48 7.24 -0.14
C TYR A 408 11.99 7.10 0.08
N TYR A 409 12.37 7.10 1.36
CA TYR A 409 13.73 6.92 1.82
C TYR A 409 13.71 6.24 3.19
N LEU A 410 14.82 5.60 3.53
CA LEU A 410 14.96 4.98 4.84
C LEU A 410 15.11 6.05 5.92
N ASN A 411 14.12 6.18 6.80
CA ASN A 411 14.14 7.09 7.94
C ASN A 411 14.67 6.42 9.22
N ASP A 412 14.65 5.08 9.29
CA ASP A 412 15.12 4.31 10.43
C ASP A 412 15.77 2.99 9.99
N ALA A 413 17.05 2.80 10.31
CA ALA A 413 17.83 1.64 9.94
C ALA A 413 17.46 0.38 10.75
N ASP A 414 16.96 0.53 11.97
CA ASP A 414 16.55 -0.61 12.80
C ASP A 414 15.24 -1.19 12.27
N LEU A 415 14.30 -0.33 11.86
CA LEU A 415 13.06 -0.76 11.21
C LEU A 415 13.31 -1.55 9.91
N PHE A 416 14.38 -1.24 9.17
CA PHE A 416 14.74 -2.03 7.99
C PHE A 416 15.07 -3.48 8.34
N ASN A 417 15.82 -3.72 9.43
CA ASN A 417 16.15 -5.07 9.87
C ASN A 417 14.91 -5.84 10.34
N GLU A 418 13.97 -5.17 11.00
CA GLU A 418 12.67 -5.74 11.37
C GLU A 418 11.84 -6.11 10.13
N GLN A 419 11.78 -5.22 9.13
CA GLN A 419 11.07 -5.49 7.87
C GLN A 419 11.65 -6.68 7.10
N VAL A 420 12.98 -6.79 7.03
CA VAL A 420 13.64 -7.95 6.43
C VAL A 420 13.32 -9.22 7.23
N SER A 421 13.33 -9.14 8.57
CA SER A 421 12.98 -10.29 9.42
C SER A 421 11.55 -10.75 9.16
N SER A 422 10.58 -9.83 9.16
CA SER A 422 9.18 -10.11 8.84
C SER A 422 9.00 -10.71 7.45
N LEU A 423 9.69 -10.18 6.44
CA LEU A 423 9.68 -10.72 5.07
C LEU A 423 10.12 -12.20 5.05
N LEU A 424 11.18 -12.53 5.79
CA LEU A 424 11.74 -13.89 5.85
C LEU A 424 10.86 -14.83 6.69
N GLU A 425 10.27 -14.35 7.79
CA GLU A 425 9.35 -15.11 8.64
C GLU A 425 8.01 -15.40 7.96
N ASN A 426 7.55 -14.53 7.05
CA ASN A 426 6.37 -14.82 6.24
C ASN A 426 6.57 -16.03 5.31
N GLN A 427 7.81 -16.40 4.99
CA GLN A 427 8.15 -17.53 4.10
C GLN A 427 8.81 -18.71 4.84
N GLY A 428 9.12 -18.55 6.12
CA GLY A 428 9.92 -19.51 6.88
C GLY A 428 10.04 -19.17 8.37
N LYS A 429 11.11 -19.63 8.99
CA LYS A 429 11.42 -19.39 10.41
C LYS A 429 12.88 -19.00 10.58
N ILE A 430 13.16 -17.90 11.25
CA ILE A 430 14.53 -17.53 11.63
C ILE A 430 15.03 -18.49 12.71
N LEU A 431 16.21 -19.09 12.48
CA LEU A 431 16.77 -20.16 13.32
C LEU A 431 17.75 -19.65 14.39
N SER A 432 18.35 -18.48 14.17
CA SER A 432 19.29 -17.86 15.09
C SER A 432 19.20 -16.33 15.02
N GLU A 433 19.69 -15.64 16.06
CA GLU A 433 19.73 -14.18 16.06
C GLU A 433 20.48 -13.65 14.82
N PRO A 434 19.93 -12.64 14.12
CA PRO A 434 20.58 -12.05 12.96
C PRO A 434 21.99 -11.53 13.32
N LYS A 435 22.95 -11.76 12.42
CA LYS A 435 24.36 -11.38 12.63
C LYS A 435 24.75 -10.20 11.77
N GLU A 436 25.33 -9.16 12.36
CA GLU A 436 25.91 -8.05 11.61
C GLU A 436 27.06 -8.51 10.70
N ILE A 437 27.08 -8.00 9.48
CA ILE A 437 28.12 -8.22 8.47
C ILE A 437 28.47 -6.90 7.77
N GLU A 438 29.63 -6.83 7.12
CA GLU A 438 30.04 -5.65 6.35
C GLU A 438 30.71 -6.09 5.04
N VAL A 439 30.34 -5.45 3.94
CA VAL A 439 30.94 -5.68 2.61
C VAL A 439 31.33 -4.33 2.01
N ASP A 440 32.62 -4.16 1.70
CA ASP A 440 33.18 -2.94 1.09
C ASP A 440 32.78 -1.63 1.84
N GLY A 441 32.64 -1.68 3.17
CA GLY A 441 32.24 -0.55 4.01
C GLY A 441 30.72 -0.31 4.10
N VAL A 442 29.91 -1.17 3.49
CA VAL A 442 28.45 -1.15 3.59
C VAL A 442 28.00 -2.14 4.68
N PRO A 443 27.33 -1.68 5.75
CA PRO A 443 26.80 -2.56 6.78
C PRO A 443 25.62 -3.39 6.24
N GLY A 444 25.45 -4.59 6.76
CA GLY A 444 24.34 -5.48 6.44
C GLY A 444 24.13 -6.53 7.52
N THR A 445 23.18 -7.43 7.27
CA THR A 445 22.73 -8.43 8.23
C THR A 445 22.64 -9.80 7.57
N SER A 446 23.19 -10.82 8.24
CA SER A 446 23.08 -12.23 7.87
C SER A 446 21.98 -12.92 8.69
N TYR A 447 21.17 -13.71 8.01
CA TYR A 447 20.07 -14.49 8.59
C TYR A 447 20.28 -15.98 8.32
N GLU A 448 19.95 -16.81 9.30
CA GLU A 448 19.86 -18.27 9.18
C GLU A 448 18.40 -18.67 9.33
N ILE A 449 17.86 -19.42 8.37
CA ILE A 449 16.43 -19.53 8.15
C ILE A 449 16.07 -20.96 7.77
N GLU A 450 14.92 -21.44 8.23
CA GLU A 450 14.25 -22.63 7.70
C GLU A 450 13.09 -22.17 6.81
N LEU A 451 13.25 -22.27 5.49
CA LEU A 451 12.23 -21.91 4.52
C LEU A 451 11.25 -23.06 4.28
N SER A 452 9.97 -22.71 4.10
CA SER A 452 8.89 -23.69 3.87
C SER A 452 8.85 -24.84 4.89
N LYS A 453 9.32 -24.58 6.13
CA LYS A 453 9.41 -25.54 7.24
C LYS A 453 10.23 -26.81 6.93
N THR A 454 11.10 -26.75 5.92
CA THR A 454 11.76 -27.96 5.37
C THR A 454 13.22 -27.73 5.03
N TYR A 455 13.55 -26.57 4.46
CA TYR A 455 14.86 -26.36 3.83
C TYR A 455 15.68 -25.33 4.57
N HIS A 456 16.90 -25.69 4.94
CA HIS A 456 17.84 -24.76 5.52
C HIS A 456 18.32 -23.73 4.49
N ALA A 457 18.32 -22.46 4.86
CA ALA A 457 18.77 -21.35 4.03
C ALA A 457 19.56 -20.31 4.84
N ARG A 458 20.34 -19.50 4.14
CA ARG A 458 20.99 -18.30 4.68
C ARG A 458 20.77 -17.12 3.75
N ALA A 459 20.56 -15.95 4.31
CA ALA A 459 20.36 -14.72 3.56
C ALA A 459 21.28 -13.60 4.05
N HIS A 460 21.81 -12.78 3.14
CA HIS A 460 22.51 -11.53 3.45
C HIS A 460 21.72 -10.35 2.90
N ALA A 461 21.40 -9.38 3.75
CA ALA A 461 20.66 -8.17 3.41
C ALA A 461 21.54 -6.93 3.60
N PHE A 462 21.50 -6.00 2.64
CA PHE A 462 22.26 -4.75 2.69
C PHE A 462 21.40 -3.58 2.22
N PHE A 463 21.60 -2.41 2.84
CA PHE A 463 21.02 -1.16 2.40
C PHE A 463 22.14 -0.17 2.09
N ARG A 464 22.27 0.24 0.83
CA ARG A 464 23.33 1.15 0.37
C ARG A 464 22.71 2.34 -0.35
N GLY A 465 22.89 3.54 0.20
CA GLY A 465 22.17 4.72 -0.28
C GLY A 465 20.68 4.50 -0.07
N ASN A 466 19.87 4.59 -1.13
CA ASN A 466 18.43 4.34 -1.09
C ASN A 466 18.04 3.02 -1.77
N ARG A 467 18.96 2.04 -1.79
CA ARG A 467 18.82 0.77 -2.49
C ARG A 467 19.01 -0.43 -1.56
N PHE A 468 18.08 -1.38 -1.67
CA PHE A 468 18.09 -2.65 -0.96
C PHE A 468 18.71 -3.76 -1.82
N TYR A 469 19.56 -4.60 -1.22
CA TYR A 469 20.14 -5.80 -1.81
C TYR A 469 19.88 -7.01 -0.90
N LEU A 470 19.53 -8.15 -1.49
CA LEU A 470 19.29 -9.42 -0.80
C LEU A 470 19.94 -10.57 -1.58
N LEU A 471 20.81 -11.31 -0.90
CA LEU A 471 21.30 -12.62 -1.34
C LEU A 471 20.61 -13.68 -0.50
N LEU A 472 20.15 -14.76 -1.11
CA LEU A 472 19.59 -15.92 -0.43
C LEU A 472 20.17 -17.18 -1.06
N SER A 473 20.68 -18.09 -0.23
CA SER A 473 21.09 -19.43 -0.64
C SER A 473 20.32 -20.45 0.18
N GLN A 474 19.68 -21.41 -0.49
CA GLN A 474 18.79 -22.42 0.08
C GLN A 474 19.25 -23.81 -0.34
N ALA A 475 19.24 -24.76 0.60
CA ALA A 475 19.46 -26.18 0.31
C ALA A 475 18.22 -26.80 -0.37
N ILE A 476 18.41 -27.64 -1.37
CA ILE A 476 17.30 -28.33 -2.06
C ILE A 476 16.90 -29.63 -1.33
N SER A 477 17.78 -30.18 -0.50
CA SER A 477 17.49 -31.34 0.36
C SER A 477 17.30 -30.91 1.81
N LYS A 478 16.37 -31.59 2.52
CA LYS A 478 16.08 -31.36 3.95
C LYS A 478 17.25 -31.66 4.89
N ASP A 479 18.16 -32.54 4.46
CA ASP A 479 19.29 -33.01 5.28
C ASP A 479 20.56 -32.15 5.04
N ASP A 480 20.53 -31.29 4.01
CA ASP A 480 21.64 -30.43 3.64
C ASP A 480 21.54 -29.08 4.36
N THR A 481 22.69 -28.45 4.60
CA THR A 481 22.78 -27.14 5.25
C THR A 481 23.67 -26.20 4.44
N ILE A 482 23.32 -24.91 4.48
CA ILE A 482 24.07 -23.85 3.83
C ILE A 482 25.14 -23.34 4.79
N SER A 483 26.40 -23.37 4.35
CA SER A 483 27.55 -22.94 5.15
C SER A 483 27.59 -21.42 5.33
N GLU A 484 28.14 -20.94 6.44
CA GLU A 484 28.50 -19.52 6.61
C GLU A 484 29.55 -19.06 5.57
N ASN A 485 30.39 -19.97 5.09
CA ASN A 485 31.40 -19.69 4.05
C ASN A 485 30.88 -20.00 2.64
N ASP A 486 29.56 -19.95 2.41
CA ASP A 486 28.98 -20.16 1.10
C ASP A 486 29.58 -19.21 0.05
N THR A 487 29.88 -19.75 -1.13
CA THR A 487 30.60 -19.01 -2.18
C THR A 487 29.72 -17.92 -2.79
N PHE A 488 28.43 -18.19 -2.99
CA PHE A 488 27.50 -17.20 -3.53
C PHE A 488 27.28 -16.05 -2.53
N LEU A 489 26.93 -16.37 -1.28
CA LEU A 489 26.65 -15.38 -0.23
C LEU A 489 27.84 -14.45 0.07
N ASN A 490 29.07 -14.97 -0.01
CA ASN A 490 30.29 -14.21 0.27
C ASN A 490 30.95 -13.62 -0.98
N SER A 491 30.30 -13.71 -2.14
CA SER A 491 30.86 -13.20 -3.40
C SER A 491 30.50 -11.76 -3.75
N LEU A 492 29.52 -11.17 -3.04
CA LEU A 492 29.07 -9.81 -3.29
C LEU A 492 30.23 -8.82 -3.14
N LYS A 493 30.36 -7.93 -4.13
CA LYS A 493 31.22 -6.74 -4.08
C LYS A 493 30.44 -5.54 -4.55
N PHE A 494 30.61 -4.41 -3.87
CA PHE A 494 30.00 -3.16 -4.28
C PHE A 494 30.93 -2.39 -5.21
N ASN A 495 30.44 -2.14 -6.44
CA ASN A 495 31.15 -1.34 -7.42
C ASN A 495 30.89 0.16 -7.18
N PRO A 496 31.78 1.05 -7.66
CA PRO A 496 31.50 2.48 -7.70
C PRO A 496 30.24 2.79 -8.53
N TYR A 497 29.45 3.75 -8.08
CA TYR A 497 28.25 4.18 -8.80
C TYR A 497 28.59 4.84 -10.14
N GLN A 498 27.72 4.62 -11.14
CA GLN A 498 27.78 5.34 -12.42
C GLN A 498 27.50 6.85 -12.22
N PRO A 499 28.05 7.75 -13.07
CA PRO A 499 27.82 9.19 -12.96
C PRO A 499 26.36 9.61 -13.08
N LEU A 500 25.98 10.68 -12.37
CA LEU A 500 24.62 11.24 -12.35
C LEU A 500 24.25 11.79 -13.73
N LYS A 501 23.10 11.36 -14.26
CA LYS A 501 22.55 11.86 -15.54
C LYS A 501 21.40 12.83 -15.28
N LEU A 502 21.51 14.05 -15.80
CA LEU A 502 20.54 15.15 -15.61
C LEU A 502 19.91 15.56 -16.94
N ASP A 503 19.11 14.66 -17.50
CA ASP A 503 18.58 14.79 -18.87
C ASP A 503 17.25 15.54 -18.95
N SER A 504 16.49 15.62 -17.83
CA SER A 504 15.14 16.18 -17.79
C SER A 504 15.16 17.65 -17.39
N LEU A 505 14.70 18.56 -18.26
CA LEU A 505 14.55 19.98 -17.91
C LEU A 505 13.16 20.24 -17.34
N ILE A 506 13.08 20.69 -16.09
CA ILE A 506 11.85 21.14 -15.44
C ILE A 506 11.80 22.66 -15.41
N THR A 507 10.66 23.22 -15.80
CA THR A 507 10.36 24.66 -15.72
C THR A 507 9.28 24.87 -14.67
N LEU A 508 9.61 25.50 -13.55
CA LEU A 508 8.66 25.73 -12.44
C LEU A 508 7.76 26.95 -12.70
N ASN A 509 8.28 27.92 -13.47
CA ASN A 509 7.58 29.09 -14.02
C ASN A 509 8.49 29.76 -15.07
N ASP A 510 8.08 30.90 -15.62
CA ASP A 510 8.86 31.69 -16.58
C ASP A 510 10.25 32.14 -16.06
N ARG A 511 10.53 31.94 -14.76
CA ARG A 511 11.72 32.43 -14.06
C ARG A 511 12.66 31.32 -13.59
N HIS A 512 12.17 30.18 -13.14
CA HIS A 512 12.99 29.14 -12.52
C HIS A 512 12.94 27.84 -13.32
N GLN A 513 14.11 27.31 -13.65
CA GLN A 513 14.25 26.00 -14.30
C GLN A 513 15.41 25.20 -13.70
N ILE A 514 15.34 23.88 -13.77
CA ILE A 514 16.38 22.98 -13.25
C ILE A 514 16.47 21.71 -14.11
N ARG A 515 17.65 21.08 -14.15
CA ARG A 515 17.78 19.74 -14.73
C ARG A 515 17.73 18.68 -13.64
N MET A 516 16.85 17.70 -13.82
CA MET A 516 16.64 16.59 -12.90
C MET A 516 17.07 15.26 -13.54
N PRO A 517 17.22 14.19 -12.73
CA PRO A 517 17.28 12.82 -13.22
C PRO A 517 16.13 12.46 -14.19
N GLN A 518 16.23 11.30 -14.84
CA GLN A 518 15.21 10.86 -15.81
C GLN A 518 13.86 10.62 -15.11
N PHE A 519 12.77 10.90 -15.83
CA PHE A 519 11.38 10.70 -15.40
C PHE A 519 10.97 11.42 -14.09
N PRO A 520 11.16 12.75 -13.99
CA PRO A 520 10.69 13.49 -12.84
C PRO A 520 9.16 13.45 -12.76
N GLU A 521 8.64 13.19 -11.55
CA GLU A 521 7.21 13.15 -11.27
C GLU A 521 6.77 14.41 -10.53
N LEU A 522 5.61 14.96 -10.91
CA LEU A 522 4.91 15.95 -10.10
C LEU A 522 4.27 15.23 -8.93
N LYS A 523 4.80 15.43 -7.72
CA LYS A 523 4.29 14.79 -6.51
C LYS A 523 3.05 15.48 -5.98
N GLU A 524 3.05 16.81 -6.00
CA GLU A 524 1.99 17.55 -5.34
C GLU A 524 1.84 18.95 -5.91
N THR A 525 0.59 19.43 -5.91
CA THR A 525 0.24 20.82 -6.19
C THR A 525 -0.85 21.26 -5.24
N ILE A 526 -0.52 22.15 -4.32
CA ILE A 526 -1.48 22.73 -3.37
C ILE A 526 -1.74 24.17 -3.77
N ALA A 527 -3.02 24.55 -3.85
CA ALA A 527 -3.46 25.93 -3.82
C ALA A 527 -4.02 26.21 -2.42
N TYR A 528 -3.30 27.04 -1.66
CA TYR A 528 -3.66 27.32 -0.28
C TYR A 528 -4.86 28.26 -0.19
N THR A 529 -5.48 28.28 0.99
CA THR A 529 -6.61 29.16 1.25
C THR A 529 -6.14 30.60 1.44
N ALA A 530 -7.07 31.55 1.36
CA ALA A 530 -6.74 32.96 1.52
C ALA A 530 -6.06 33.27 2.87
N SER A 531 -6.32 32.49 3.92
CA SER A 531 -5.75 32.73 5.25
C SER A 531 -4.28 32.36 5.41
N ASP A 532 -3.71 31.60 4.47
CA ASP A 532 -2.39 31.00 4.62
C ASP A 532 -1.24 31.97 4.26
N MET A 533 -0.03 31.64 4.72
CA MET A 533 1.20 32.37 4.37
C MET A 533 1.64 32.14 2.92
N PHE A 534 1.18 31.04 2.33
CA PHE A 534 1.53 30.61 0.99
C PHE A 534 0.31 30.69 0.07
N GLU A 535 0.54 30.93 -1.22
CA GLU A 535 -0.48 30.94 -2.27
C GLU A 535 -0.52 29.60 -3.00
N SER A 536 0.67 29.02 -3.25
CA SER A 536 0.79 27.74 -3.93
C SER A 536 2.06 27.01 -3.55
N TYR A 537 2.02 25.68 -3.68
CA TYR A 537 3.14 24.76 -3.55
C TYR A 537 3.16 23.82 -4.75
N ASN A 538 4.33 23.59 -5.32
CA ASN A 538 4.55 22.58 -6.36
C ASN A 538 5.83 21.80 -6.02
N ALA A 539 5.78 20.47 -6.09
CA ALA A 539 6.92 19.62 -5.82
C ALA A 539 7.16 18.61 -6.93
N TYR A 540 8.41 18.51 -7.37
CA TYR A 540 8.88 17.48 -8.28
C TYR A 540 9.92 16.63 -7.59
N ALA A 541 9.90 15.33 -7.86
CA ALA A 541 10.91 14.39 -7.41
C ALA A 541 11.42 13.56 -8.60
N ALA A 542 12.62 13.00 -8.48
CA ALA A 542 13.15 12.01 -9.41
C ALA A 542 14.18 11.14 -8.68
N LEU A 543 14.29 9.87 -9.09
CA LEU A 543 15.33 8.96 -8.61
C LEU A 543 16.53 8.99 -9.54
N ASP A 544 17.75 8.95 -8.98
CA ASP A 544 18.94 8.62 -9.74
C ASP A 544 19.02 7.11 -9.94
N ALA A 545 18.80 6.64 -11.18
CA ALA A 545 18.84 5.22 -11.52
C ALA A 545 20.17 4.53 -11.16
N ALA A 546 21.28 5.28 -11.06
CA ALA A 546 22.58 4.71 -10.69
C ALA A 546 22.69 4.37 -9.20
N THR A 547 21.95 5.06 -8.33
CA THR A 547 22.13 4.97 -6.86
C THR A 547 20.87 4.74 -6.05
N GLY A 548 19.70 5.00 -6.64
CA GLY A 548 18.42 5.10 -5.93
C GLY A 548 18.21 6.44 -5.22
N GLY A 549 19.21 7.33 -5.20
CA GLY A 549 19.15 8.62 -4.51
C GLY A 549 17.98 9.48 -4.99
N CYS A 550 17.24 10.06 -4.05
CA CYS A 550 16.06 10.87 -4.36
C CYS A 550 16.44 12.35 -4.46
N TYR A 551 16.06 13.00 -5.56
CA TYR A 551 16.33 14.41 -5.83
C TYR A 551 15.01 15.14 -6.02
N MET A 552 14.82 16.24 -5.30
CA MET A 552 13.56 16.97 -5.31
C MET A 552 13.77 18.47 -5.51
N ILE A 553 12.72 19.11 -6.03
CA ILE A 553 12.59 20.56 -6.09
C ILE A 553 11.19 20.94 -5.67
N GLN A 554 11.11 21.87 -4.72
CA GLN A 554 9.87 22.47 -4.28
C GLN A 554 9.89 23.96 -4.62
N LYS A 555 8.74 24.45 -5.12
CA LYS A 555 8.48 25.87 -5.30
C LYS A 555 7.24 26.26 -4.52
N ILE A 556 7.44 27.12 -3.54
CA ILE A 556 6.38 27.74 -2.75
C ILE A 556 6.28 29.20 -3.15
N THR A 557 5.08 29.69 -3.40
CA THR A 557 4.85 31.13 -3.63
C THR A 557 4.24 31.73 -2.38
N ALA A 558 4.95 32.60 -1.66
CA ALA A 558 4.44 33.29 -0.49
C ALA A 558 3.45 34.41 -0.87
N THR A 559 2.54 34.75 0.04
CA THR A 559 1.67 35.92 -0.17
C THR A 559 2.49 37.22 -0.23
N PRO A 560 1.92 38.33 -0.76
CA PRO A 560 2.63 39.61 -0.80
C PRO A 560 2.91 40.23 0.57
N TYR A 561 2.37 39.64 1.65
CA TYR A 561 2.55 40.13 3.01
C TYR A 561 3.79 39.57 3.68
N LEU A 562 4.44 38.52 3.15
CA LEU A 562 5.64 37.94 3.77
C LEU A 562 6.63 39.04 4.19
N ARG A 563 7.05 38.99 5.45
CA ARG A 563 7.99 39.94 6.04
C ARG A 563 8.88 39.25 7.05
N SER A 564 10.16 39.58 7.00
CA SER A 564 11.14 39.19 8.01
C SER A 564 12.06 40.37 8.33
N GLU A 565 12.71 40.34 9.49
CA GLU A 565 13.64 41.38 9.93
C GLU A 565 14.86 41.49 9.00
N ALA A 566 15.32 40.35 8.48
CA ALA A 566 16.42 40.22 7.55
C ALA A 566 16.30 38.91 6.76
N LEU A 567 16.98 38.82 5.62
CA LEU A 567 17.02 37.59 4.82
C LEU A 567 17.60 36.40 5.60
N GLU A 568 18.66 36.62 6.39
CA GLU A 568 19.27 35.56 7.22
C GLU A 568 18.31 35.04 8.28
N LYS A 569 17.56 35.94 8.95
CA LYS A 569 16.55 35.55 9.94
C LYS A 569 15.43 34.73 9.31
N PHE A 570 14.99 35.10 8.10
CA PHE A 570 14.05 34.28 7.34
C PHE A 570 14.61 32.88 7.08
N TYR A 571 15.89 32.74 6.72
CA TYR A 571 16.48 31.43 6.53
C TYR A 571 16.65 30.65 7.83
N ASP A 572 16.97 31.29 8.95
CA ASP A 572 17.01 30.63 10.26
C ASP A 572 15.62 30.07 10.62
N ASP A 573 14.58 30.90 10.55
CA ASP A 573 13.20 30.51 10.90
C ASP A 573 12.69 29.40 10.00
N TYR A 574 12.87 29.56 8.69
CA TYR A 574 12.43 28.56 7.72
C TYR A 574 13.23 27.26 7.83
N THR A 575 14.49 27.30 8.29
CA THR A 575 15.27 26.10 8.55
C THR A 575 14.68 25.32 9.73
N GLU A 576 14.27 26.01 10.80
CA GLU A 576 13.62 25.37 11.95
C GLU A 576 12.28 24.72 11.56
N ASP A 577 11.51 25.36 10.68
CA ASP A 577 10.21 24.86 10.21
C ASP A 577 10.28 23.59 9.36
N ILE A 578 11.43 23.31 8.71
CA ILE A 578 11.59 22.15 7.80
C ILE A 578 12.31 20.96 8.44
N LEU A 579 12.68 21.02 9.72
CA LEU A 579 13.30 19.89 10.41
C LEU A 579 12.26 18.83 10.76
N GLU A 580 12.55 17.58 10.42
CA GLU A 580 11.75 16.43 10.85
C GLU A 580 12.18 15.95 12.26
N TYR A 581 11.39 15.06 12.85
CA TYR A 581 11.72 14.45 14.13
C TYR A 581 13.09 13.75 14.04
N ASN A 582 13.96 14.03 15.03
CA ASN A 582 15.32 13.48 15.14
C ASN A 582 16.32 13.96 14.08
N ASP A 583 15.96 14.96 13.26
CA ASP A 583 16.91 15.60 12.37
C ASP A 583 17.89 16.51 13.14
N THR A 584 19.16 16.44 12.76
CA THR A 584 20.22 17.30 13.27
C THR A 584 20.89 18.05 12.13
N ILE A 585 20.99 19.37 12.25
CA ILE A 585 21.77 20.20 11.33
C ILE A 585 23.26 19.99 11.60
N ILE A 586 23.94 19.25 10.73
CA ILE A 586 25.39 19.02 10.81
C ILE A 586 26.20 20.01 9.95
N GLY A 587 25.53 20.76 9.07
CA GLY A 587 26.13 21.87 8.32
C GLY A 587 25.11 22.92 7.92
N SER A 588 25.47 24.20 8.07
CA SER A 588 24.67 25.34 7.60
C SER A 588 25.60 26.46 7.17
N LYS A 589 25.49 26.92 5.92
CA LYS A 589 26.35 28.00 5.41
C LYS A 589 25.62 28.88 4.39
N PRO A 590 25.97 30.16 4.29
CA PRO A 590 25.60 31.00 3.16
C PRO A 590 26.14 30.42 1.85
N SER A 591 25.36 30.53 0.78
CA SER A 591 25.62 29.96 -0.53
C SER A 591 25.07 30.88 -1.64
N THR A 592 25.12 30.42 -2.88
CA THR A 592 24.48 31.10 -4.01
C THR A 592 23.80 30.09 -4.93
N LEU A 593 22.53 30.34 -5.25
CA LEU A 593 21.74 29.53 -6.18
C LEU A 593 21.21 30.41 -7.30
N GLY A 594 21.49 30.04 -8.56
CA GLY A 594 21.10 30.86 -9.73
C GLY A 594 21.67 32.29 -9.73
N GLY A 595 22.74 32.54 -8.96
CA GLY A 595 23.36 33.86 -8.79
C GLY A 595 22.74 34.75 -7.70
N LEU A 596 21.72 34.27 -6.99
CA LEU A 596 21.14 34.95 -5.83
C LEU A 596 21.66 34.35 -4.51
N PRO A 597 21.67 35.12 -3.40
CA PRO A 597 21.99 34.59 -2.08
C PRO A 597 21.03 33.45 -1.70
N SER A 598 21.57 32.38 -1.17
CA SER A 598 20.84 31.20 -0.69
C SER A 598 21.49 30.65 0.58
N ARG A 599 20.85 29.66 1.21
CA ARG A 599 21.42 28.92 2.34
C ARG A 599 21.50 27.43 2.01
N GLN A 600 22.69 26.87 2.19
CA GLN A 600 22.91 25.43 2.06
C GLN A 600 22.88 24.79 3.45
N LEU A 601 22.13 23.70 3.57
CA LEU A 601 22.01 22.89 4.77
C LEU A 601 22.45 21.45 4.48
N LEU A 602 23.07 20.83 5.47
CA LEU A 602 23.35 19.40 5.51
C LEU A 602 22.76 18.87 6.82
N LEU A 603 21.79 17.97 6.70
CA LEU A 603 21.07 17.36 7.80
C LEU A 603 21.41 15.87 7.89
N GLN A 604 21.34 15.34 9.10
CA GLN A 604 21.43 13.92 9.40
C GLN A 604 20.29 13.56 10.34
N ASN A 605 19.53 12.51 10.00
CA ASN A 605 18.60 11.90 10.93
C ASN A 605 19.38 10.95 11.85
N GLY A 606 19.07 10.96 13.16
CA GLY A 606 19.74 10.10 14.14
C GLY A 606 19.52 8.60 13.92
N ASN A 607 18.42 8.20 13.28
CA ASN A 607 18.04 6.80 13.10
C ASN A 607 18.45 6.22 11.74
N SER A 608 18.99 7.02 10.82
CA SER A 608 19.30 6.57 9.46
C SER A 608 20.69 7.01 8.99
N HIS A 609 21.24 6.25 8.05
CA HIS A 609 22.47 6.59 7.33
C HIS A 609 22.23 7.50 6.12
N ILE A 610 20.98 7.78 5.77
CA ILE A 610 20.62 8.75 4.73
C ILE A 610 21.03 10.16 5.19
N ARG A 611 21.62 10.91 4.26
CA ARG A 611 21.95 12.34 4.44
C ARG A 611 20.97 13.16 3.63
N GLN A 612 20.58 14.30 4.20
CA GLN A 612 19.79 15.29 3.49
C GLN A 612 20.64 16.51 3.19
N LYS A 613 20.72 16.91 1.92
CA LYS A 613 21.35 18.17 1.54
C LYS A 613 20.31 19.05 0.88
N ILE A 614 20.18 20.27 1.40
CA ILE A 614 19.12 21.21 1.04
C ILE A 614 19.75 22.54 0.62
N GLU A 615 19.21 23.14 -0.45
CA GLU A 615 19.52 24.52 -0.85
C GLU A 615 18.24 25.36 -0.83
N LEU A 616 18.19 26.34 0.07
CA LEU A 616 17.05 27.22 0.30
C LEU A 616 17.31 28.60 -0.32
N LEU A 617 16.44 29.03 -1.24
CA LEU A 617 16.50 30.32 -1.92
C LEU A 617 15.16 31.07 -1.79
N LEU A 618 15.23 32.38 -1.58
CA LEU A 618 14.07 33.28 -1.70
C LEU A 618 14.31 34.23 -2.87
N ASP A 619 13.55 34.07 -3.96
CA ASP A 619 13.58 34.97 -5.12
C ASP A 619 12.24 35.71 -5.25
N GLY A 620 12.24 36.96 -4.80
CA GLY A 620 11.01 37.72 -4.66
C GLY A 620 10.09 37.07 -3.63
N ARG A 621 8.99 36.46 -4.10
CA ARG A 621 8.04 35.72 -3.24
C ARG A 621 8.14 34.21 -3.40
N ASP A 622 8.95 33.74 -4.35
CA ASP A 622 9.11 32.33 -4.60
C ASP A 622 10.20 31.81 -3.66
N ILE A 623 9.83 30.88 -2.79
CA ILE A 623 10.75 30.10 -1.96
C ILE A 623 11.03 28.83 -2.76
N ILE A 624 12.30 28.61 -3.09
CA ILE A 624 12.78 27.44 -3.81
C ILE A 624 13.59 26.58 -2.84
N LEU A 625 13.22 25.32 -2.73
CA LEU A 625 14.00 24.31 -2.02
C LEU A 625 14.46 23.27 -3.02
N LEU A 626 15.77 23.07 -3.10
CA LEU A 626 16.34 21.87 -3.71
C LEU A 626 16.67 20.91 -2.58
N LEU A 627 16.14 19.69 -2.63
CA LEU A 627 16.36 18.69 -1.59
C LEU A 627 16.93 17.42 -2.20
N SER A 628 17.64 16.65 -1.39
CA SER A 628 18.15 15.34 -1.77
C SER A 628 18.18 14.43 -0.56
N TYR A 629 17.81 13.15 -0.76
CA TYR A 629 17.98 12.07 0.20
C TYR A 629 18.92 11.04 -0.41
N VAL A 630 20.16 11.02 0.06
CA VAL A 630 21.24 10.26 -0.56
C VAL A 630 22.16 9.64 0.49
N GLY A 631 22.90 8.60 0.11
CA GLY A 631 23.98 8.06 0.94
C GLY A 631 25.13 9.05 1.14
N GLU A 632 25.96 8.82 2.16
CA GLU A 632 27.11 9.69 2.45
C GLU A 632 28.13 9.75 1.30
N ASP A 633 28.31 8.64 0.56
CA ASP A 633 29.20 8.55 -0.61
C ASP A 633 28.65 9.27 -1.86
N GLU A 634 27.43 9.79 -1.81
CA GLU A 634 26.76 10.47 -2.92
C GLU A 634 26.73 12.01 -2.78
N LEU A 635 27.12 12.56 -1.62
CA LEU A 635 26.96 13.99 -1.31
C LEU A 635 27.62 14.96 -2.31
N ASP A 636 28.74 14.54 -2.92
CA ASP A 636 29.45 15.33 -3.94
C ASP A 636 28.63 15.46 -5.24
N ARG A 637 27.74 14.50 -5.53
CA ARG A 637 26.90 14.51 -6.74
C ARG A 637 25.74 15.50 -6.63
N VAL A 638 25.25 15.73 -5.41
CA VAL A 638 24.15 16.68 -5.15
C VAL A 638 24.51 18.09 -5.63
N ASP A 639 25.76 18.52 -5.46
CA ASP A 639 26.20 19.83 -5.97
C ASP A 639 26.11 19.90 -7.50
N THR A 640 26.31 18.78 -8.21
CA THR A 640 26.14 18.73 -9.67
C THR A 640 24.69 18.99 -10.05
N TYR A 641 23.72 18.43 -9.30
CA TYR A 641 22.30 18.71 -9.48
C TYR A 641 21.95 20.17 -9.18
N PHE A 642 22.34 20.70 -8.01
CA PHE A 642 22.02 22.07 -7.59
C PHE A 642 22.57 23.12 -8.58
N ASN A 643 23.75 22.88 -9.14
CA ASN A 643 24.38 23.77 -10.12
C ASN A 643 23.64 23.86 -11.47
N THR A 644 22.65 23.01 -11.72
CA THR A 644 21.82 23.10 -12.94
C THR A 644 20.63 24.05 -12.80
N PHE A 645 20.39 24.60 -11.61
CA PHE A 645 19.32 25.56 -11.39
C PHE A 645 19.63 26.90 -12.06
N GLU A 646 18.70 27.38 -12.88
CA GLU A 646 18.84 28.61 -13.65
C GLU A 646 17.67 29.57 -13.36
N ILE A 647 18.01 30.86 -13.25
CA ILE A 647 17.06 31.95 -13.07
C ILE A 647 17.04 32.81 -14.35
N ASN A 648 15.86 32.92 -14.95
CA ASN A 648 15.61 33.68 -16.16
C ASN A 648 14.94 35.04 -15.85
N GLY A 649 15.29 36.05 -16.64
CA GLY A 649 14.67 37.39 -16.57
C GLY A 649 15.15 38.25 -15.39
N THR A 650 14.55 39.44 -15.26
CA THR A 650 14.94 40.45 -14.25
C THR A 650 14.26 40.24 -12.90
N SER A 651 14.97 40.62 -11.83
CA SER A 651 14.54 40.47 -10.43
C SER A 651 13.15 41.06 -10.14
N SER A 652 12.42 40.41 -9.24
CA SER A 652 11.16 40.91 -8.67
C SER A 652 11.37 42.21 -7.88
N ASN A 653 10.35 43.08 -7.83
CA ASN A 653 10.35 44.29 -7.00
C ASN A 653 9.94 44.03 -5.53
N PHE A 654 9.80 42.76 -5.14
CA PHE A 654 9.45 42.41 -3.75
C PHE A 654 10.64 42.66 -2.81
N ASN A 655 10.35 43.28 -1.67
CA ASN A 655 11.33 43.49 -0.61
C ASN A 655 10.82 42.83 0.68
N LEU A 656 11.57 41.87 1.20
CA LEU A 656 11.21 41.12 2.41
C LEU A 656 11.07 42.01 3.66
N THR A 657 11.91 43.04 3.80
CA THR A 657 12.01 43.82 5.06
C THR A 657 11.05 45.01 5.12
N ASP A 658 10.58 45.48 3.97
CA ASP A 658 9.72 46.66 3.89
C ASP A 658 8.37 46.43 4.57
N SER A 659 7.84 47.48 5.20
CA SER A 659 6.47 47.47 5.72
C SER A 659 5.45 47.21 4.60
N LYS A 660 4.51 46.31 4.86
CA LYS A 660 3.36 45.99 4.01
C LYS A 660 2.08 46.69 4.49
N MET A 661 2.19 47.64 5.43
CA MET A 661 1.04 48.30 6.05
C MET A 661 0.13 49.02 5.05
N ASP A 662 0.69 49.66 4.02
CA ASP A 662 -0.12 50.32 2.98
C ASP A 662 -0.94 49.29 2.17
N LEU A 663 -0.37 48.10 1.94
CA LEU A 663 -1.07 46.99 1.29
C LEU A 663 -2.18 46.45 2.20
N PHE A 664 -1.91 46.23 3.49
CA PHE A 664 -2.92 45.86 4.48
C PHE A 664 -4.08 46.86 4.50
N VAL A 665 -3.80 48.17 4.62
CA VAL A 665 -4.83 49.21 4.67
C VAL A 665 -5.69 49.22 3.42
N LYS A 666 -5.09 48.96 2.24
CA LYS A 666 -5.81 48.87 0.97
C LYS A 666 -6.69 47.62 0.93
N ASN A 667 -6.12 46.46 1.24
CA ASN A 667 -6.77 45.17 1.04
C ASN A 667 -7.83 44.86 2.10
N LEU A 668 -7.63 45.26 3.36
CA LEU A 668 -8.67 45.20 4.40
C LEU A 668 -9.89 46.09 4.09
N LYS A 669 -9.74 47.09 3.21
CA LYS A 669 -10.86 47.94 2.74
C LYS A 669 -11.43 47.48 1.40
N SER A 670 -10.92 46.39 0.84
CA SER A 670 -11.44 45.82 -0.38
C SER A 670 -12.89 45.35 -0.17
N LYS A 671 -13.65 45.32 -1.26
CA LYS A 671 -14.96 44.66 -1.31
C LYS A 671 -14.89 43.25 -1.90
N ASP A 672 -13.72 42.88 -2.40
CA ASP A 672 -13.41 41.53 -2.84
C ASP A 672 -13.10 40.69 -1.61
N SER A 673 -13.92 39.66 -1.37
CA SER A 673 -13.82 38.80 -0.19
C SER A 673 -12.50 38.04 -0.14
N LEU A 674 -11.94 37.61 -1.27
CA LEU A 674 -10.67 36.88 -1.29
C LEU A 674 -9.51 37.80 -0.92
N VAL A 675 -9.52 39.04 -1.43
CA VAL A 675 -8.52 40.06 -1.08
C VAL A 675 -8.63 40.47 0.40
N PHE A 676 -9.86 40.58 0.90
CA PHE A 676 -10.13 40.90 2.30
C PHE A 676 -9.66 39.78 3.24
N GLU A 677 -10.06 38.53 2.97
CA GLU A 677 -9.67 37.37 3.77
C GLU A 677 -8.16 37.13 3.72
N SER A 678 -7.50 37.38 2.59
CA SER A 678 -6.04 37.30 2.51
C SER A 678 -5.33 38.33 3.37
N ALA A 679 -5.83 39.56 3.44
CA ALA A 679 -5.30 40.56 4.36
C ALA A 679 -5.63 40.25 5.83
N LYS A 680 -6.80 39.66 6.11
CA LYS A 680 -7.21 39.25 7.46
C LYS A 680 -6.39 38.06 7.97
N GLY A 681 -6.10 37.10 7.12
CA GLY A 681 -5.25 35.95 7.39
C GLY A 681 -3.82 36.35 7.72
N ALA A 682 -3.27 37.30 6.96
CA ALA A 682 -1.89 37.76 7.13
C ALA A 682 -1.51 38.26 8.53
N PHE A 683 -2.48 38.58 9.40
CA PHE A 683 -2.18 38.88 10.81
C PHE A 683 -1.54 37.71 11.59
N SER A 684 -1.67 36.46 11.13
CA SER A 684 -1.06 35.30 11.82
C SER A 684 0.44 35.15 11.60
N TYR A 685 0.99 35.70 10.51
CA TYR A 685 2.41 35.55 10.16
C TYR A 685 3.11 36.87 9.82
N TYR A 686 2.38 37.96 9.59
CA TYR A 686 3.00 39.25 9.32
C TYR A 686 3.64 39.82 10.59
N ILE A 687 4.93 40.12 10.51
CA ILE A 687 5.66 40.76 11.60
C ILE A 687 5.39 42.27 11.58
N PHE A 688 4.56 42.73 12.51
CA PHE A 688 4.33 44.15 12.76
C PHE A 688 5.42 44.75 13.65
N ASP A 689 5.68 46.05 13.47
CA ASP A 689 6.58 46.80 14.35
C ASP A 689 5.95 48.07 14.94
N LYS A 690 6.62 48.65 15.94
CA LYS A 690 6.14 49.84 16.68
C LYS A 690 5.92 51.07 15.78
N SER A 691 6.51 51.14 14.59
CA SER A 691 6.29 52.23 13.65
C SER A 691 4.91 52.14 12.98
N GLU A 692 4.34 50.94 12.88
CA GLU A 692 3.06 50.65 12.24
C GLU A 692 1.85 50.79 13.18
N GLU A 693 2.05 50.81 14.50
CA GLU A 693 0.99 50.97 15.51
C GLU A 693 0.08 52.17 15.22
N LYS A 694 0.64 53.28 14.71
CA LYS A 694 -0.15 54.48 14.34
C LYS A 694 -1.12 54.21 13.20
N ALA A 695 -0.76 53.37 12.24
CA ALA A 695 -1.62 52.97 11.13
C ALA A 695 -2.70 52.01 11.61
N LEU A 696 -2.31 50.99 12.39
CA LEU A 696 -3.23 50.06 13.06
C LEU A 696 -4.29 50.79 13.90
N SER A 697 -3.86 51.76 14.72
CA SER A 697 -4.74 52.59 15.55
C SER A 697 -5.82 53.33 14.75
N LYS A 698 -5.52 53.74 13.50
CA LYS A 698 -6.50 54.40 12.64
C LYS A 698 -7.54 53.41 12.12
N LEU A 699 -7.15 52.17 11.86
CA LEU A 699 -8.00 51.11 11.34
C LEU A 699 -9.08 50.67 12.33
N LEU A 700 -8.86 50.81 13.64
CA LEU A 700 -9.89 50.56 14.67
C LEU A 700 -11.20 51.36 14.46
N ASN A 701 -11.12 52.52 13.78
CA ASN A 701 -12.30 53.35 13.49
C ASN A 701 -12.88 53.14 12.09
N VAL A 702 -12.43 52.11 11.36
CA VAL A 702 -12.91 51.75 10.03
C VAL A 702 -13.97 50.64 10.14
N LYS A 703 -14.94 50.67 9.22
CA LYS A 703 -15.92 49.60 9.06
C LYS A 703 -15.36 48.57 8.07
N PHE A 704 -15.29 47.30 8.47
CA PHE A 704 -14.80 46.17 7.67
C PHE A 704 -15.96 45.25 7.24
N MET A 705 -15.67 44.26 6.40
CA MET A 705 -16.66 43.32 5.88
C MET A 705 -17.18 42.36 6.94
N ASP A 706 -16.33 41.99 7.90
CA ASP A 706 -16.58 41.04 8.99
C ASP A 706 -17.17 41.70 10.26
N GLU A 707 -17.89 42.82 10.09
CA GLU A 707 -18.42 43.55 11.23
C GLU A 707 -19.49 42.74 11.96
N GLY A 708 -19.22 42.41 13.22
CA GLY A 708 -20.10 41.60 14.07
C GLY A 708 -19.58 40.17 14.28
N GLU A 709 -18.54 39.76 13.55
CA GLU A 709 -17.89 38.46 13.76
C GLU A 709 -16.98 38.47 15.01
N THR A 710 -16.86 37.31 15.66
CA THR A 710 -16.01 37.13 16.83
C THR A 710 -14.52 37.35 16.50
N TYR A 711 -14.07 36.81 15.36
CA TYR A 711 -12.69 36.90 14.88
C TYR A 711 -12.48 38.03 13.87
N SER A 712 -13.04 39.21 14.15
CA SER A 712 -12.96 40.34 13.22
C SER A 712 -11.56 40.93 13.09
N VAL A 713 -11.29 41.60 11.97
CA VAL A 713 -10.06 42.38 11.71
C VAL A 713 -9.76 43.35 12.85
N LYS A 714 -10.79 43.94 13.48
CA LYS A 714 -10.59 44.85 14.61
C LYS A 714 -10.04 44.14 15.86
N ASN A 715 -10.45 42.91 16.13
CA ASN A 715 -9.88 42.12 17.22
C ASN A 715 -8.43 41.76 16.94
N LYS A 716 -8.10 41.33 15.70
CA LYS A 716 -6.70 41.10 15.28
C LYS A 716 -5.83 42.37 15.43
N ILE A 717 -6.39 43.55 15.13
CA ILE A 717 -5.70 44.83 15.37
C ILE A 717 -5.52 45.13 16.86
N ILE A 718 -6.50 44.78 17.71
CA ILE A 718 -6.39 44.92 19.17
C ILE A 718 -5.25 44.06 19.69
N ASP A 719 -5.22 42.78 19.29
CA ASP A 719 -4.19 41.83 19.66
C ASP A 719 -2.82 42.35 19.27
N GLU A 720 -2.67 42.80 18.03
CA GLU A 720 -1.39 43.33 17.56
C GLU A 720 -0.94 44.58 18.33
N ILE A 721 -1.85 45.54 18.58
CA ILE A 721 -1.50 46.74 19.37
C ILE A 721 -1.12 46.37 20.81
N ALA A 722 -1.75 45.35 21.38
CA ALA A 722 -1.43 44.84 22.71
C ALA A 722 -0.06 44.15 22.72
N THR A 723 0.22 43.25 21.78
CA THR A 723 1.51 42.55 21.62
C THR A 723 2.67 43.51 21.37
N LEU A 724 2.47 44.57 20.56
CA LEU A 724 3.49 45.60 20.36
C LEU A 724 3.88 46.31 21.67
N ASP A 725 2.97 46.37 22.65
CA ASP A 725 3.11 46.98 23.97
C ASP A 725 4.02 48.23 24.00
N SER A 726 3.65 49.21 23.20
CA SER A 726 4.36 50.48 23.13
C SER A 726 3.86 51.44 24.20
N LYS A 727 4.61 52.53 24.44
CA LYS A 727 4.19 53.64 25.34
C LYS A 727 2.84 54.28 24.97
N LYS A 728 2.27 53.94 23.81
CA LYS A 728 0.97 54.44 23.33
C LYS A 728 -0.12 53.36 23.31
N SER A 729 0.23 52.08 23.37
CA SER A 729 -0.72 50.96 23.23
C SER A 729 -1.88 51.09 24.21
N LEU A 730 -1.60 51.23 25.52
CA LEU A 730 -2.64 51.43 26.53
C LEU A 730 -3.57 52.61 26.18
N LYS A 731 -3.00 53.78 25.85
CA LYS A 731 -3.79 54.97 25.51
C LYS A 731 -4.68 54.73 24.27
N THR A 732 -4.18 54.01 23.27
CA THR A 732 -4.92 53.68 22.06
C THR A 732 -6.08 52.74 22.37
N LEU A 733 -5.82 51.64 23.09
CA LEU A 733 -6.80 50.64 23.47
C LEU A 733 -7.91 51.25 24.35
N LEU A 734 -7.54 51.99 25.39
CA LEU A 734 -8.51 52.68 26.27
C LEU A 734 -9.36 53.72 25.51
N LYS A 735 -8.78 54.40 24.51
CA LYS A 735 -9.53 55.33 23.67
C LYS A 735 -10.55 54.59 22.79
N PHE A 736 -10.17 53.44 22.24
CA PHE A 736 -11.06 52.65 21.40
C PHE A 736 -12.18 51.99 22.23
N TYR A 737 -11.84 51.43 23.40
CA TYR A 737 -12.77 50.86 24.38
C TYR A 737 -13.94 51.81 24.69
N LYS A 738 -13.63 53.10 24.89
CA LYS A 738 -14.62 54.16 25.18
C LYS A 738 -15.36 54.71 23.95
N SER A 739 -15.03 54.25 22.74
CA SER A 739 -15.64 54.77 21.52
C SER A 739 -16.94 54.04 21.15
N THR A 740 -17.82 54.70 20.41
CA THR A 740 -19.04 54.09 19.87
C THR A 740 -18.78 53.03 18.79
N ASN A 741 -17.55 52.92 18.29
CA ASN A 741 -17.15 51.95 17.26
C ASN A 741 -16.69 50.61 17.84
N ALA A 742 -16.50 50.53 19.17
CA ALA A 742 -16.15 49.31 19.88
C ALA A 742 -17.44 48.58 20.31
N SER A 743 -17.66 47.40 19.74
CA SER A 743 -18.68 46.46 20.23
C SER A 743 -18.25 45.83 21.57
N ASN A 744 -19.16 45.12 22.23
CA ASN A 744 -18.84 44.42 23.48
C ASN A 744 -17.71 43.40 23.32
N ASN A 745 -17.67 42.65 22.20
CA ASN A 745 -16.58 41.73 21.91
C ASN A 745 -15.20 42.44 21.91
N HIS A 746 -15.07 43.57 21.20
CA HIS A 746 -13.82 44.35 21.21
C HIS A 746 -13.42 44.81 22.62
N LYS A 747 -14.40 45.16 23.45
CA LYS A 747 -14.16 45.58 24.84
C LYS A 747 -13.66 44.40 25.67
N THR A 748 -14.25 43.22 25.51
CA THR A 748 -13.80 41.96 26.14
C THR A 748 -12.37 41.62 25.73
N GLN A 749 -12.03 41.72 24.43
CA GLN A 749 -10.66 41.49 23.95
C GLN A 749 -9.64 42.42 24.62
N ILE A 750 -9.95 43.71 24.68
CA ILE A 750 -9.09 44.69 25.34
C ILE A 750 -8.95 44.35 26.83
N MET A 751 -10.03 43.94 27.49
CA MET A 751 -9.99 43.57 28.91
C MET A 751 -9.05 42.40 29.17
N GLY A 752 -9.02 41.36 28.32
CA GLY A 752 -8.07 40.24 28.46
C GLY A 752 -6.60 40.66 28.34
N TRP A 753 -6.31 41.65 27.49
CA TRP A 753 -4.95 42.17 27.32
C TRP A 753 -4.50 43.17 28.40
N LEU A 754 -5.40 43.92 29.03
CA LEU A 754 -5.03 44.97 29.99
C LEU A 754 -4.11 44.47 31.13
N PRO A 755 -4.33 43.29 31.73
CA PRO A 755 -3.42 42.75 32.75
C PRO A 755 -2.01 42.46 32.23
N GLU A 756 -1.83 42.20 30.93
CA GLU A 756 -0.54 41.82 30.32
C GLU A 756 0.34 42.99 29.90
N LEU A 757 -0.26 44.17 29.69
CA LEU A 757 0.50 45.35 29.29
C LEU A 757 1.49 45.79 30.38
N THR A 758 2.70 46.18 29.97
CA THR A 758 3.75 46.64 30.89
C THR A 758 3.47 48.02 31.50
N ASP A 759 2.51 48.79 30.96
CA ASP A 759 2.11 50.08 31.54
C ASP A 759 1.39 49.88 32.87
N LYS A 760 1.97 50.41 33.96
CA LYS A 760 1.44 50.35 35.33
C LYS A 760 0.00 50.87 35.51
N ASN A 761 -0.54 51.63 34.56
CA ASN A 761 -1.93 52.11 34.61
C ASN A 761 -2.92 51.14 33.95
N ALA A 762 -2.45 50.09 33.27
CA ALA A 762 -3.29 49.12 32.60
C ALA A 762 -4.09 48.26 33.60
N LEU A 763 -3.43 47.75 34.65
CA LEU A 763 -4.07 46.96 35.70
C LEU A 763 -5.10 47.78 36.51
N PRO A 764 -4.82 49.02 36.95
CA PRO A 764 -5.86 49.90 37.50
C PRO A 764 -7.06 50.11 36.57
N ALA A 765 -6.83 50.28 35.25
CA ALA A 765 -7.90 50.45 34.27
C ALA A 765 -8.73 49.16 34.10
N PHE A 766 -8.09 47.99 34.11
CA PHE A 766 -8.79 46.70 34.12
C PHE A 766 -9.80 46.62 35.27
N PHE A 767 -9.36 46.89 36.50
CA PHE A 767 -10.26 46.83 37.66
C PHE A 767 -11.29 47.98 37.71
N GLU A 768 -11.00 49.12 37.09
CA GLU A 768 -12.00 50.18 36.89
C GLU A 768 -13.14 49.68 36.00
N PHE A 769 -12.81 49.10 34.84
CA PHE A 769 -13.80 48.62 33.87
C PHE A 769 -14.49 47.31 34.25
N LEU A 770 -13.82 46.43 34.99
CA LEU A 770 -14.44 45.22 35.53
C LEU A 770 -15.65 45.55 36.43
N GLN A 771 -15.67 46.74 37.02
CA GLN A 771 -16.75 47.21 37.88
C GLN A 771 -17.84 48.00 37.12
N GLU A 772 -17.66 48.26 35.82
CA GLU A 772 -18.66 48.91 34.98
C GLU A 772 -19.78 47.90 34.63
N LYS A 773 -21.04 48.33 34.73
CA LYS A 773 -22.21 47.48 34.43
C LYS A 773 -22.40 47.17 32.95
N ASP A 774 -21.67 47.84 32.07
CA ASP A 774 -21.93 47.85 30.62
C ASP A 774 -21.17 46.74 29.87
N LEU A 775 -20.25 46.02 30.51
CA LEU A 775 -19.52 44.91 29.88
C LEU A 775 -20.34 43.62 29.96
N THR A 776 -21.10 43.34 28.91
CA THR A 776 -21.82 42.07 28.73
C THR A 776 -20.93 41.14 27.92
N ILE A 777 -20.35 40.14 28.58
CA ILE A 777 -19.67 39.02 27.91
C ILE A 777 -20.77 38.16 27.28
N GLN A 778 -20.67 37.92 25.98
CA GLN A 778 -21.61 37.06 25.26
C GLN A 778 -21.24 35.59 25.51
N GLU A 779 -22.27 34.75 25.53
CA GLU A 779 -22.19 33.31 25.78
C GLU A 779 -21.27 32.58 24.78
N ASP A 780 -21.18 33.04 23.53
CA ASP A 780 -20.44 32.37 22.44
C ASP A 780 -19.00 32.88 22.24
N VAL A 781 -18.37 33.45 23.27
CA VAL A 781 -17.05 34.11 23.15
C VAL A 781 -16.07 33.53 24.17
N ASP A 782 -15.15 32.68 23.70
CA ASP A 782 -14.09 31.98 24.48
C ASP A 782 -12.99 32.89 25.07
N PHE A 783 -13.23 34.20 25.25
CA PHE A 783 -12.21 35.12 25.75
C PHE A 783 -12.23 35.23 27.28
N ASP A 784 -11.29 34.56 27.94
CA ASP A 784 -11.00 34.70 29.37
C ASP A 784 -10.27 36.03 29.65
N ILE A 785 -11.03 37.03 30.13
CA ILE A 785 -10.47 38.34 30.49
C ILE A 785 -9.51 38.30 31.69
N PHE A 786 -9.45 37.17 32.41
CA PHE A 786 -8.61 37.00 33.58
C PHE A 786 -7.31 36.27 33.28
N ASN A 787 -7.09 35.82 32.04
CA ASN A 787 -5.90 35.04 31.67
C ASN A 787 -4.59 35.71 32.11
N GLY A 788 -4.46 37.02 31.87
CA GLY A 788 -3.26 37.76 32.28
C GLY A 788 -3.09 38.04 33.77
N LEU A 789 -3.95 37.48 34.61
CA LEU A 789 -3.79 37.43 36.06
C LEU A 789 -3.35 36.06 36.58
N LYS A 790 -3.37 35.00 35.76
CA LYS A 790 -3.05 33.61 36.17
C LYS A 790 -1.63 33.44 36.71
N ASP A 791 -0.71 34.32 36.34
CA ASP A 791 0.68 34.33 36.85
C ASP A 791 0.94 35.44 37.91
N LYS A 792 -0.11 36.09 38.44
CA LYS A 792 -0.01 37.27 39.32
C LYS A 792 -0.78 37.06 40.65
N PRO A 793 -0.42 36.04 41.46
CA PRO A 793 -1.16 35.69 42.67
C PRO A 793 -1.25 36.82 43.70
N GLU A 794 -0.24 37.68 43.79
CA GLU A 794 -0.25 38.86 44.67
C GLU A 794 -1.35 39.86 44.31
N VAL A 795 -1.66 40.00 43.01
CA VAL A 795 -2.74 40.86 42.52
C VAL A 795 -4.08 40.23 42.86
N VAL A 796 -4.22 38.92 42.65
CA VAL A 796 -5.46 38.17 42.97
C VAL A 796 -5.80 38.29 44.45
N VAL A 797 -4.80 38.20 45.33
CA VAL A 797 -4.98 38.41 46.78
C VAL A 797 -5.31 39.86 47.12
N ALA A 798 -4.63 40.84 46.50
CA ALA A 798 -4.86 42.26 46.80
C ALA A 798 -6.26 42.75 46.36
N GLU A 799 -6.77 42.22 45.25
CA GLU A 799 -8.00 42.68 44.60
C GLU A 799 -9.14 41.66 44.72
N SER A 800 -9.04 40.68 45.63
CA SER A 800 -10.02 39.59 45.79
C SER A 800 -11.45 40.11 45.94
N ALA A 801 -11.65 41.21 46.67
CA ALA A 801 -12.98 41.79 46.86
C ALA A 801 -13.62 42.26 45.53
N ARG A 802 -12.83 42.81 44.60
CA ARG A 802 -13.32 43.27 43.29
C ARG A 802 -13.55 42.09 42.36
N LEU A 803 -12.65 41.10 42.35
CA LEU A 803 -12.81 39.87 41.57
C LEU A 803 -14.05 39.08 42.01
N LEU A 804 -14.23 38.86 43.31
CA LEU A 804 -15.39 38.14 43.84
C LEU A 804 -16.73 38.87 43.62
N SER A 805 -16.71 40.20 43.44
CA SER A 805 -17.93 40.99 43.22
C SER A 805 -18.62 40.71 41.88
N VAL A 806 -17.90 40.12 40.91
CA VAL A 806 -18.45 39.80 39.58
C VAL A 806 -19.04 38.39 39.50
N LEU A 807 -18.84 37.51 40.49
CA LEU A 807 -19.42 36.15 40.53
C LEU A 807 -20.94 36.10 40.33
N LYS A 808 -21.64 37.16 40.74
CA LYS A 808 -23.09 37.29 40.54
C LYS A 808 -23.50 37.31 39.06
N TYR A 809 -22.58 37.66 38.17
CA TYR A 809 -22.76 37.65 36.73
C TYR A 809 -22.23 36.34 36.17
N GLU A 810 -23.13 35.53 35.64
CA GLU A 810 -22.82 34.18 35.14
C GLU A 810 -21.62 34.12 34.17
N PRO A 811 -21.47 35.03 33.18
CA PRO A 811 -20.34 34.97 32.24
C PRO A 811 -18.95 35.16 32.87
N TYR A 812 -18.85 35.64 34.11
CA TYR A 812 -17.57 35.84 34.80
C TYR A 812 -17.22 34.70 35.75
N ARG A 813 -18.13 33.75 36.00
CA ARG A 813 -17.93 32.70 37.00
C ARG A 813 -16.76 31.80 36.65
N ASP A 814 -16.68 31.32 35.42
CA ASP A 814 -15.60 30.42 34.95
C ASP A 814 -14.22 31.00 35.25
N GLY A 815 -13.85 32.10 34.58
CA GLY A 815 -12.54 32.70 34.77
C GLY A 815 -12.28 33.22 36.20
N THR A 816 -13.31 33.62 36.96
CA THR A 816 -13.10 34.02 38.37
C THR A 816 -12.81 32.81 39.25
N VAL A 817 -13.56 31.73 39.10
CA VAL A 817 -13.43 30.53 39.94
C VAL A 817 -12.16 29.76 39.57
N ASP A 818 -11.84 29.62 38.28
CA ASP A 818 -10.59 29.04 37.78
C ASP A 818 -9.37 29.79 38.32
N LEU A 819 -9.36 31.13 38.20
CA LEU A 819 -8.27 31.97 38.69
C LEU A 819 -8.00 31.77 40.20
N PHE A 820 -9.05 31.68 41.01
CA PHE A 820 -8.89 31.42 42.45
C PHE A 820 -8.46 29.99 42.73
N SER A 821 -9.08 29.00 42.08
CA SER A 821 -8.76 27.57 42.24
C SER A 821 -7.28 27.29 41.97
N ASN A 822 -6.74 27.83 40.87
CA ASN A 822 -5.34 27.65 40.49
C ASN A 822 -4.38 28.21 41.54
N HIS A 823 -4.67 29.39 42.10
CA HIS A 823 -3.82 30.00 43.12
C HIS A 823 -4.06 29.48 44.55
N MET A 824 -5.17 28.81 44.82
CA MET A 824 -5.42 28.17 46.11
C MET A 824 -4.44 27.02 46.41
N LYS A 825 -3.86 26.42 45.35
CA LYS A 825 -2.85 25.36 45.43
C LYS A 825 -1.45 25.90 45.79
N ASP A 826 -1.23 27.22 45.70
CA ASP A 826 0.05 27.85 46.05
C ASP A 826 0.29 27.87 47.57
N SER A 827 1.49 27.46 48.00
CA SER A 827 1.83 27.34 49.42
C SER A 827 1.82 28.67 50.20
N LEU A 828 2.07 29.81 49.54
CA LEU A 828 2.19 31.13 50.14
C LEU A 828 0.87 31.91 50.08
N TYR A 829 0.16 31.84 48.96
CA TYR A 829 -1.06 32.60 48.70
C TYR A 829 -2.33 31.80 48.98
N GLY A 830 -2.30 30.48 48.85
CA GLY A 830 -3.43 29.59 49.08
C GLY A 830 -4.12 29.80 50.44
N PRO A 831 -3.40 29.85 51.58
CA PRO A 831 -4.03 30.11 52.88
C PRO A 831 -4.79 31.44 52.96
N LYS A 832 -4.40 32.45 52.18
CA LYS A 832 -5.09 33.75 52.13
C LYS A 832 -6.33 33.70 51.24
N LEU A 833 -6.35 32.83 50.22
CA LEU A 833 -7.47 32.69 49.29
C LEU A 833 -8.53 31.71 49.82
N ASN A 834 -8.14 30.68 50.56
CA ASN A 834 -9.03 29.64 51.12
C ASN A 834 -10.17 30.20 51.99
N GLN A 835 -10.04 31.41 52.54
CA GLN A 835 -11.15 32.05 53.27
C GLN A 835 -12.35 32.43 52.38
N TYR A 836 -12.18 32.44 51.05
CA TYR A 836 -13.21 32.82 50.08
C TYR A 836 -13.94 31.63 49.45
N SER A 837 -13.62 30.39 49.84
CA SER A 837 -14.16 29.18 49.21
C SER A 837 -15.69 29.10 49.22
N GLU A 838 -16.35 29.43 50.34
CA GLU A 838 -17.83 29.48 50.41
C GLU A 838 -18.42 30.54 49.46
N GLN A 839 -17.73 31.67 49.28
CA GLN A 839 -18.16 32.71 48.36
C GLN A 839 -18.00 32.26 46.89
N LEU A 840 -16.93 31.54 46.58
CA LEU A 840 -16.70 30.96 45.25
C LEU A 840 -17.75 29.88 44.94
N LEU A 841 -18.07 29.01 45.90
CA LEU A 841 -19.04 27.92 45.74
C LEU A 841 -20.52 28.39 45.75
N THR A 842 -20.79 29.68 45.91
CA THR A 842 -22.15 30.23 46.06
C THR A 842 -23.10 29.85 44.91
N TYR A 843 -22.60 29.71 43.67
CA TYR A 843 -23.40 29.37 42.49
C TYR A 843 -23.27 27.92 42.04
N PHE A 844 -22.47 27.10 42.74
CA PHE A 844 -22.11 25.76 42.32
C PHE A 844 -23.34 24.86 42.06
N GLU A 845 -24.32 24.84 42.96
CA GLU A 845 -25.55 24.04 42.78
C GLU A 845 -26.36 24.47 41.55
N THR A 846 -26.36 25.77 41.22
CA THR A 846 -27.10 26.29 40.06
C THR A 846 -26.39 25.92 38.77
N ASP A 847 -25.06 26.11 38.75
CA ASP A 847 -24.23 25.84 37.57
C ASP A 847 -24.16 24.32 37.29
N ALA A 848 -24.09 23.48 38.33
CA ALA A 848 -24.17 22.03 38.23
C ALA A 848 -25.46 21.54 37.55
N LYS A 849 -26.62 22.08 37.95
CA LYS A 849 -27.92 21.74 37.33
C LYS A 849 -27.96 22.15 35.87
N LYS A 850 -27.41 23.33 35.54
CA LYS A 850 -27.38 23.82 34.16
C LYS A 850 -26.39 23.00 33.30
N TYR A 851 -25.27 22.56 33.86
CA TYR A 851 -24.30 21.68 33.19
C TYR A 851 -24.96 20.35 32.78
N ASN A 852 -25.64 19.67 33.70
CA ASN A 852 -26.35 18.43 33.37
C ASN A 852 -27.50 18.64 32.38
N ASP A 853 -28.27 19.74 32.48
CA ASP A 853 -29.33 20.08 31.50
C ASP A 853 -28.76 20.31 30.09
N THR A 854 -27.55 20.88 30.00
CA THR A 854 -26.81 21.10 28.74
C THR A 854 -26.46 19.78 28.08
N ILE A 855 -25.87 18.84 28.84
CA ILE A 855 -25.55 17.48 28.37
C ILE A 855 -26.84 16.76 27.93
N GLN A 856 -27.90 16.82 28.75
CA GLN A 856 -29.17 16.15 28.46
C GLN A 856 -29.82 16.63 27.15
N ARG A 857 -29.76 17.94 26.86
CA ARG A 857 -30.36 18.53 25.66
C ARG A 857 -29.50 18.40 24.41
N LYS A 858 -28.25 17.89 24.53
CA LYS A 858 -27.23 17.89 23.46
C LYS A 858 -27.07 19.27 22.81
N GLN A 859 -27.32 20.33 23.57
CA GLN A 859 -27.09 21.71 23.13
C GLN A 859 -25.79 22.14 23.75
N PHE A 860 -24.72 22.28 22.96
CA PHE A 860 -23.47 22.84 23.46
C PHE A 860 -23.73 24.25 24.00
N SER A 861 -23.62 24.39 25.32
CA SER A 861 -23.55 25.67 26.02
C SER A 861 -22.17 25.72 26.67
N TYR A 862 -21.47 26.82 26.45
CA TYR A 862 -20.19 27.28 27.02
C TYR A 862 -20.04 27.19 28.55
N LEU A 863 -20.89 26.47 29.29
CA LEU A 863 -20.58 26.12 30.68
C LEU A 863 -19.32 25.25 30.70
N GLY A 864 -18.19 25.91 30.87
CA GLY A 864 -16.87 25.31 30.74
C GLY A 864 -16.70 24.17 31.73
N TYR A 865 -16.24 23.03 31.20
CA TYR A 865 -15.67 21.94 31.97
C TYR A 865 -14.69 22.48 33.05
N THR A 866 -13.95 23.54 32.73
CA THR A 866 -13.05 24.28 33.63
C THR A 866 -13.74 24.82 34.89
N LEU A 867 -14.91 25.47 34.76
CA LEU A 867 -15.66 25.99 35.89
C LEU A 867 -16.09 24.88 36.84
N ILE A 868 -16.69 23.82 36.30
CA ILE A 868 -17.18 22.70 37.10
C ILE A 868 -16.03 21.96 37.79
N SER A 869 -14.94 21.71 37.06
CA SER A 869 -13.70 21.16 37.60
C SER A 869 -13.16 22.02 38.76
N SER A 870 -13.13 23.35 38.59
CA SER A 870 -12.64 24.27 39.61
C SER A 870 -13.54 24.30 40.86
N TYR A 871 -14.86 24.21 40.70
CA TYR A 871 -15.76 24.06 41.84
C TYR A 871 -15.50 22.77 42.63
N ILE A 872 -15.30 21.64 41.94
CA ILE A 872 -14.98 20.36 42.58
C ILE A 872 -13.68 20.48 43.36
N ASP A 873 -12.62 21.04 42.76
CA ASP A 873 -11.32 21.25 43.43
C ASP A 873 -11.46 22.09 44.71
N ILE A 874 -12.22 23.20 44.65
CA ILE A 874 -12.46 24.06 45.81
C ILE A 874 -13.25 23.33 46.89
N ALA A 875 -14.28 22.55 46.51
CA ALA A 875 -15.06 21.74 47.45
C ALA A 875 -14.20 20.67 48.13
N LYS A 876 -13.35 19.97 47.36
CA LYS A 876 -12.38 18.99 47.88
C LYS A 876 -11.39 19.61 48.87
N ALA A 877 -11.03 20.88 48.70
CA ALA A 877 -10.13 21.56 49.64
C ALA A 877 -10.80 21.95 50.97
N GLN A 878 -12.13 21.92 51.08
CA GLN A 878 -12.83 22.31 52.32
C GLN A 878 -12.76 21.22 53.40
N GLN A 879 -12.76 21.65 54.67
CA GLN A 879 -12.87 20.72 55.81
C GLN A 879 -14.29 20.20 56.00
N THR A 880 -15.30 21.04 55.77
CA THR A 880 -16.72 20.69 55.89
C THR A 880 -17.47 21.32 54.74
N LEU A 881 -18.35 20.57 54.09
CA LEU A 881 -19.16 21.09 52.99
C LEU A 881 -20.44 21.75 53.51
N SER A 882 -20.90 22.78 52.80
CA SER A 882 -22.25 23.32 53.00
C SER A 882 -23.30 22.43 52.32
N PRO A 883 -24.54 22.36 52.82
CA PRO A 883 -25.59 21.51 52.23
C PRO A 883 -25.88 21.81 50.75
N THR A 884 -25.62 23.04 50.29
CA THR A 884 -25.70 23.44 48.87
C THR A 884 -24.59 22.81 48.04
N THR A 885 -23.37 22.74 48.57
CA THR A 885 -22.21 22.14 47.90
C THR A 885 -22.36 20.61 47.82
N GLU A 886 -22.82 19.97 48.89
CA GLU A 886 -23.14 18.54 48.89
C GLU A 886 -24.15 18.20 47.79
N ARG A 887 -25.26 18.96 47.71
CA ARG A 887 -26.25 18.79 46.62
C ARG A 887 -25.68 19.06 45.24
N ALA A 888 -24.74 19.99 45.10
CA ALA A 888 -24.09 20.29 43.82
C ALA A 888 -23.24 19.10 43.34
N LEU A 889 -22.42 18.52 44.22
CA LEU A 889 -21.65 17.31 43.92
C LEU A 889 -22.55 16.14 43.54
N LEU A 890 -23.61 15.89 44.31
CA LEU A 890 -24.57 14.83 43.99
C LEU A 890 -25.33 15.09 42.68
N THR A 891 -25.63 16.35 42.37
CA THR A 891 -26.23 16.72 41.08
C THR A 891 -25.29 16.34 39.93
N LEU A 892 -24.01 16.72 40.01
CA LEU A 892 -23.03 16.37 38.96
C LEU A 892 -22.77 14.87 38.86
N ALA A 893 -22.71 14.17 40.00
CA ALA A 893 -22.59 12.72 40.03
C ALA A 893 -23.76 12.03 39.30
N ASP A 894 -24.96 12.61 39.38
CA ASP A 894 -26.16 12.17 38.63
C ASP A 894 -26.22 12.74 37.20
N SER A 895 -25.08 12.75 36.51
CA SER A 895 -25.01 13.14 35.10
C SER A 895 -25.81 12.18 34.21
N PRO A 896 -26.50 12.69 33.15
CA PRO A 896 -27.19 11.87 32.16
C PRO A 896 -26.24 11.14 31.19
N GLU A 897 -24.96 11.50 31.18
CA GLU A 897 -23.90 10.83 30.42
C GLU A 897 -23.27 9.71 31.26
N SER A 898 -23.17 8.50 30.68
CA SER A 898 -22.69 7.30 31.37
C SER A 898 -21.21 7.36 31.72
N ASP A 899 -20.39 7.91 30.80
CA ASP A 899 -18.93 7.91 30.82
C ASP A 899 -18.38 9.32 31.11
N SER A 900 -19.03 10.02 32.05
CA SER A 900 -18.73 11.41 32.34
C SER A 900 -17.65 11.54 33.42
N TRP A 901 -16.42 11.88 33.03
CA TRP A 901 -15.32 12.13 33.97
C TRP A 901 -15.64 13.17 35.06
N ILE A 902 -16.42 14.22 34.73
CA ILE A 902 -16.87 15.20 35.72
C ILE A 902 -17.80 14.57 36.76
N ALA A 903 -18.70 13.68 36.33
CA ALA A 903 -19.61 12.98 37.24
C ALA A 903 -18.82 12.08 38.19
N LEU A 904 -17.81 11.36 37.67
CA LEU A 904 -16.90 10.56 38.47
C LEU A 904 -16.18 11.43 39.49
N ARG A 905 -15.49 12.49 39.07
CA ARG A 905 -14.79 13.41 40.00
C ARG A 905 -15.69 14.00 41.08
N ALA A 906 -16.92 14.37 40.73
CA ALA A 906 -17.88 14.88 41.70
C ALA A 906 -18.31 13.82 42.72
N LEU A 907 -18.51 12.57 42.27
CA LEU A 907 -18.83 11.44 43.14
C LEU A 907 -17.67 11.08 44.06
N LEU A 908 -16.44 11.00 43.55
CA LEU A 908 -15.24 10.77 44.36
C LEU A 908 -15.05 11.86 45.41
N ALA A 909 -15.27 13.13 45.04
CA ALA A 909 -15.25 14.24 45.98
C ALA A 909 -16.35 14.12 47.06
N ALA A 910 -17.53 13.63 46.71
CA ALA A 910 -18.61 13.40 47.67
C ALA A 910 -18.27 12.27 48.65
N ILE A 911 -17.67 11.17 48.17
CA ILE A 911 -17.20 10.05 49.00
C ILE A 911 -16.10 10.52 49.96
N GLU A 912 -15.07 11.19 49.45
CA GLU A 912 -13.95 11.73 50.25
C GLU A 912 -14.42 12.71 51.34
N LYS A 913 -15.53 13.42 51.09
CA LYS A 913 -16.14 14.36 52.03
C LYS A 913 -17.26 13.78 52.88
N GLU A 914 -17.39 12.46 52.91
CA GLU A 914 -18.37 11.74 53.73
C GLU A 914 -19.81 12.22 53.49
N VAL A 915 -20.14 12.63 52.26
CA VAL A 915 -21.51 13.01 51.88
C VAL A 915 -22.38 11.77 51.87
N GLU A 916 -23.61 11.86 52.41
CA GLU A 916 -24.56 10.74 52.42
C GLU A 916 -25.01 10.42 50.98
N ILE A 917 -24.62 9.25 50.48
CA ILE A 917 -24.97 8.74 49.15
C ILE A 917 -25.79 7.45 49.31
N ALA A 918 -26.85 7.30 48.54
CA ALA A 918 -27.67 6.09 48.55
C ALA A 918 -26.86 4.88 48.02
N PRO A 919 -26.82 3.73 48.71
CA PRO A 919 -26.09 2.54 48.26
C PRO A 919 -26.55 2.05 46.87
N GLU A 920 -27.83 2.21 46.54
CA GLU A 920 -28.36 1.84 45.23
C GLU A 920 -27.77 2.73 44.11
N PHE A 921 -27.52 4.01 44.39
CA PHE A 921 -26.92 4.94 43.44
C PHE A 921 -25.44 4.62 43.21
N LEU A 922 -24.68 4.31 44.27
CA LEU A 922 -23.29 3.84 44.15
C LEU A 922 -23.21 2.55 43.34
N SER A 923 -24.10 1.60 43.62
CA SER A 923 -24.18 0.34 42.88
C SER A 923 -24.46 0.58 41.39
N GLN A 924 -25.42 1.45 41.07
CA GLN A 924 -25.75 1.82 39.69
C GLN A 924 -24.56 2.46 38.96
N LYS A 925 -23.82 3.37 39.61
CA LYS A 925 -22.67 4.03 38.97
C LYS A 925 -21.50 3.07 38.75
N MET A 926 -21.31 2.10 39.65
CA MET A 926 -20.34 1.03 39.49
C MET A 926 -20.74 -0.02 38.44
N GLU A 927 -21.97 -0.04 37.89
CA GLU A 927 -22.28 -0.93 36.76
C GLU A 927 -21.43 -0.60 35.53
N ASN A 928 -21.07 0.67 35.35
CA ASN A 928 -20.17 1.11 34.30
C ASN A 928 -18.70 0.81 34.64
N LEU A 929 -17.99 0.09 33.76
CA LEU A 929 -16.58 -0.26 33.95
C LEU A 929 -15.68 0.98 34.01
N TYR A 930 -16.00 2.03 33.26
CA TYR A 930 -15.24 3.30 33.23
C TYR A 930 -15.11 3.95 34.62
N ASN A 931 -16.12 3.80 35.48
CA ASN A 931 -16.17 4.46 36.79
C ASN A 931 -15.85 3.49 37.95
N ARG A 932 -15.88 2.18 37.71
CA ARG A 932 -16.02 1.18 38.77
C ARG A 932 -14.80 1.14 39.68
N TYR A 933 -13.60 1.13 39.10
CA TYR A 933 -12.36 0.97 39.85
C TYR A 933 -12.15 2.14 40.82
N GLU A 934 -12.28 3.37 40.34
CA GLU A 934 -12.06 4.61 41.08
C GLU A 934 -13.09 4.78 42.20
N ILE A 935 -14.35 4.40 41.97
CA ILE A 935 -15.38 4.41 43.02
C ILE A 935 -15.05 3.39 44.12
N MET A 936 -14.65 2.17 43.74
CA MET A 936 -14.27 1.13 44.70
C MET A 936 -13.09 1.57 45.57
N GLU A 937 -12.04 2.10 44.95
CA GLU A 937 -10.86 2.64 45.63
C GLU A 937 -11.26 3.77 46.60
N ALA A 938 -12.04 4.75 46.16
CA ALA A 938 -12.47 5.86 47.01
C ALA A 938 -13.34 5.42 48.21
N LEU A 939 -14.20 4.41 48.04
CA LEU A 939 -14.99 3.85 49.15
C LEU A 939 -14.11 3.15 50.18
N ILE A 940 -13.08 2.42 49.74
CA ILE A 940 -12.13 1.74 50.63
C ILE A 940 -11.29 2.75 51.39
N ASP A 941 -10.76 3.77 50.70
CA ASP A 941 -10.00 4.87 51.30
C ASP A 941 -10.83 5.66 52.33
N ALA A 942 -12.14 5.82 52.07
CA ALA A 942 -13.09 6.41 53.00
C ALA A 942 -13.48 5.47 54.17
N GLY A 943 -12.98 4.24 54.21
CA GLY A 943 -13.27 3.25 55.26
C GLY A 943 -14.68 2.65 55.14
N LEU A 944 -15.24 2.58 53.93
CA LEU A 944 -16.58 2.09 53.61
C LEU A 944 -16.57 0.89 52.62
N PRO A 945 -15.71 -0.14 52.80
CA PRO A 945 -15.59 -1.25 51.86
C PRO A 945 -16.89 -2.06 51.71
N ASP A 946 -17.73 -2.11 52.75
CA ASP A 946 -19.01 -2.81 52.75
C ASP A 946 -20.03 -2.21 51.77
N GLN A 947 -19.77 -1.01 51.22
CA GLN A 947 -20.60 -0.39 50.19
C GLN A 947 -20.26 -0.84 48.77
N VAL A 948 -19.18 -1.61 48.58
CA VAL A 948 -18.86 -2.26 47.31
C VAL A 948 -19.70 -3.54 47.18
N PRO A 949 -20.57 -3.67 46.16
CA PRO A 949 -21.34 -4.88 45.95
C PRO A 949 -20.47 -6.14 45.80
N GLU A 950 -20.80 -7.21 46.52
CA GLU A 950 -20.08 -8.50 46.45
C GLU A 950 -19.98 -9.05 45.02
N SER A 951 -20.96 -8.76 44.16
CA SER A 951 -20.96 -9.17 42.75
C SER A 951 -19.81 -8.57 41.93
N PHE A 952 -19.36 -7.35 42.25
CA PHE A 952 -18.22 -6.71 41.57
C PHE A 952 -16.87 -7.18 42.11
N LEU A 953 -16.88 -7.85 43.27
CA LEU A 953 -15.72 -8.51 43.88
C LEU A 953 -15.64 -10.01 43.49
N ALA A 954 -16.48 -10.49 42.57
CA ALA A 954 -16.28 -11.82 42.01
C ALA A 954 -15.01 -11.82 41.13
N PRO A 955 -14.07 -12.77 41.27
CA PRO A 955 -12.80 -12.76 40.53
C PRO A 955 -12.96 -12.62 39.00
N ILE A 956 -13.99 -13.22 38.42
CA ILE A 956 -14.29 -13.10 36.98
C ILE A 956 -14.79 -11.71 36.57
N GLU A 957 -15.50 -11.01 37.44
CA GLU A 957 -16.01 -9.66 37.21
C GLU A 957 -14.92 -8.60 37.43
N TYR A 958 -14.08 -8.81 38.44
CA TYR A 958 -12.91 -7.98 38.70
C TYR A 958 -11.81 -8.19 37.66
N GLY A 959 -11.66 -9.41 37.14
CA GLY A 959 -10.79 -9.70 36.01
C GLY A 959 -11.24 -8.96 34.74
N ARG A 960 -12.55 -8.89 34.48
CA ARG A 960 -13.11 -8.10 33.38
C ARG A 960 -12.76 -6.61 33.52
N LEU A 961 -12.87 -6.05 34.73
CA LEU A 961 -12.47 -4.67 35.02
C LEU A 961 -10.97 -4.45 34.82
N SER A 962 -10.13 -5.40 35.25
CA SER A 962 -8.68 -5.32 35.09
C SER A 962 -8.28 -5.30 33.61
N LEU A 963 -8.91 -6.15 32.79
CA LEU A 963 -8.71 -6.14 31.33
C LEU A 963 -9.16 -4.81 30.72
N TYR A 964 -10.34 -4.31 31.07
CA TYR A 964 -10.86 -3.02 30.58
C TYR A 964 -9.85 -1.88 30.81
N ASN A 965 -9.30 -1.81 32.02
CA ASN A 965 -8.32 -0.77 32.39
C ASN A 965 -6.95 -0.97 31.73
N ALA A 966 -6.53 -2.21 31.48
CA ALA A 966 -5.22 -2.50 30.89
C ALA A 966 -5.14 -2.20 29.38
N VAL A 967 -6.26 -2.35 28.66
CA VAL A 967 -6.31 -2.14 27.20
C VAL A 967 -6.85 -0.78 26.79
N GLY A 968 -7.41 -0.02 27.72
CA GLY A 968 -7.85 1.34 27.47
C GLY A 968 -6.69 2.33 27.40
N ASP A 969 -6.70 3.24 26.43
CA ASP A 969 -5.76 4.37 26.36
C ASP A 969 -6.44 5.67 26.79
N THR A 970 -6.01 6.19 27.95
CA THR A 970 -6.46 7.46 28.51
C THR A 970 -6.13 8.69 27.65
N SER A 971 -5.18 8.58 26.71
CA SER A 971 -4.70 9.69 25.88
C SER A 971 -5.61 9.97 24.69
N PHE A 972 -6.38 8.96 24.25
CA PHE A 972 -7.20 9.02 23.05
C PHE A 972 -8.67 8.62 23.29
N ASP A 973 -9.09 8.47 24.56
CA ASP A 973 -10.42 7.96 24.94
C ASP A 973 -10.77 6.64 24.22
N TYR A 974 -9.76 5.79 24.02
CA TYR A 974 -9.88 4.54 23.29
C TYR A 974 -10.02 3.37 24.26
N TYR A 975 -11.26 3.04 24.62
CA TYR A 975 -11.59 1.95 25.55
C TYR A 975 -12.39 0.85 24.84
N PRO A 976 -12.31 -0.41 25.30
CA PRO A 976 -13.06 -1.50 24.69
C PRO A 976 -14.56 -1.33 24.98
N ASN A 977 -15.37 -1.40 23.94
CA ASN A 977 -16.82 -1.26 24.03
C ASN A 977 -17.52 -2.58 24.39
N THR A 978 -16.91 -3.71 24.06
CA THR A 978 -17.41 -5.03 24.45
C THR A 978 -16.32 -5.82 25.14
N ILE A 979 -16.66 -6.49 26.23
CA ILE A 979 -15.82 -7.51 26.87
C ILE A 979 -16.71 -8.68 27.28
N THR A 980 -16.48 -9.85 26.69
CA THR A 980 -17.26 -11.06 26.94
C THR A 980 -16.39 -12.20 27.44
N VAL A 981 -16.88 -12.94 28.43
CA VAL A 981 -16.20 -14.14 28.94
C VAL A 981 -16.21 -15.23 27.86
N VAL A 982 -15.04 -15.72 27.51
CA VAL A 982 -14.84 -16.83 26.56
C VAL A 982 -14.72 -18.16 27.31
N GLY A 983 -13.93 -18.18 28.39
CA GLY A 983 -13.75 -19.39 29.22
C GLY A 983 -12.65 -19.28 30.25
N GLU A 984 -12.26 -20.42 30.82
CA GLU A 984 -11.16 -20.53 31.79
C GLU A 984 -10.11 -21.51 31.26
N ILE A 985 -8.83 -21.23 31.56
CA ILE A 985 -7.72 -22.09 31.20
C ILE A 985 -6.67 -22.16 32.31
N GLU A 986 -6.02 -23.31 32.43
CA GLU A 986 -4.85 -23.52 33.28
C GLU A 986 -3.59 -23.46 32.42
N HIS A 987 -2.64 -22.60 32.79
CA HIS A 987 -1.34 -22.49 32.15
C HIS A 987 -0.27 -22.31 33.24
N GLU A 988 0.79 -23.11 33.18
CA GLU A 988 1.90 -23.10 34.16
C GLU A 988 1.45 -23.15 35.64
N GLU A 989 0.50 -24.03 35.97
CA GLU A 989 -0.08 -24.19 37.33
C GLU A 989 -0.89 -22.97 37.84
N GLN A 990 -1.13 -21.97 37.00
CA GLN A 990 -1.98 -20.80 37.28
C GLN A 990 -3.26 -20.84 36.46
N GLN A 991 -4.39 -20.48 37.08
CA GLN A 991 -5.69 -20.37 36.40
C GLN A 991 -5.87 -18.98 35.82
N TYR A 992 -6.44 -18.88 34.63
CA TYR A 992 -6.73 -17.64 33.91
C TYR A 992 -8.18 -17.60 33.44
N PHE A 993 -8.82 -16.44 33.58
CA PHE A 993 -10.06 -16.10 32.90
C PHE A 993 -9.74 -15.51 31.54
N ILE A 994 -10.38 -16.01 30.49
CA ILE A 994 -10.20 -15.56 29.12
C ILE A 994 -11.42 -14.79 28.67
N TYR A 995 -11.18 -13.63 28.07
CA TYR A 995 -12.19 -12.71 27.55
C TYR A 995 -11.89 -12.37 26.10
N SER A 996 -12.93 -12.10 25.34
CA SER A 996 -12.82 -11.43 24.04
C SER A 996 -13.25 -9.98 24.19
N PHE A 997 -12.60 -9.07 23.47
CA PHE A 997 -12.92 -7.65 23.52
C PHE A 997 -12.81 -6.97 22.15
N SER A 998 -13.52 -5.86 21.97
CA SER A 998 -13.50 -5.08 20.72
C SER A 998 -13.64 -3.57 20.99
N PHE A 999 -13.19 -2.75 20.04
CA PHE A 999 -13.31 -1.29 20.05
C PHE A 999 -14.41 -0.82 19.08
N GLU A 1000 -14.89 0.43 19.19
CA GLU A 1000 -16.01 0.93 18.36
C GLU A 1000 -15.67 1.03 16.87
N ASP A 1001 -14.45 1.46 16.57
CA ASP A 1001 -13.96 1.77 15.22
C ASP A 1001 -13.20 0.61 14.58
N ASP A 1002 -13.27 -0.58 15.20
CA ASP A 1002 -12.53 -1.76 14.79
C ASP A 1002 -13.50 -2.90 14.41
N ASP A 1003 -13.33 -3.44 13.20
CA ASP A 1003 -14.11 -4.59 12.73
C ASP A 1003 -13.61 -5.91 13.35
N ALA A 1004 -12.45 -5.89 14.03
CA ALA A 1004 -11.85 -7.06 14.66
C ALA A 1004 -12.25 -7.25 16.13
N THR A 1005 -12.24 -8.51 16.57
CA THR A 1005 -12.34 -8.88 18.00
C THR A 1005 -10.99 -9.45 18.45
N TYR A 1006 -10.59 -9.16 19.67
CA TYR A 1006 -9.30 -9.53 20.25
C TYR A 1006 -9.46 -10.44 21.46
N LEU A 1007 -8.35 -11.00 21.94
CA LEU A 1007 -8.32 -11.91 23.08
C LEU A 1007 -7.51 -11.31 24.23
N GLY A 1008 -8.03 -11.42 25.44
CA GLY A 1008 -7.38 -11.03 26.69
C GLY A 1008 -7.47 -12.13 27.74
N GLY A 1009 -6.39 -12.32 28.50
CA GLY A 1009 -6.29 -13.30 29.57
C GLY A 1009 -5.94 -12.62 30.88
N VAL A 1010 -6.62 -12.98 31.96
CA VAL A 1010 -6.44 -12.36 33.28
C VAL A 1010 -6.25 -13.44 34.33
N ALA A 1011 -5.20 -13.30 35.15
CA ALA A 1011 -4.91 -14.27 36.19
C ALA A 1011 -6.07 -14.37 37.20
N SER A 1012 -6.54 -15.59 37.46
CA SER A 1012 -7.54 -15.89 38.49
C SER A 1012 -6.88 -15.85 39.87
N THR A 1013 -6.98 -14.71 40.53
CA THR A 1013 -6.42 -14.48 41.86
C THR A 1013 -7.49 -14.02 42.87
N THR A 1014 -7.15 -14.06 44.14
CA THR A 1014 -8.01 -13.54 45.23
C THR A 1014 -7.87 -12.03 45.34
N ILE A 1015 -9.00 -11.32 45.40
CA ILE A 1015 -9.02 -9.87 45.60
C ILE A 1015 -8.71 -9.56 47.06
N ASP A 1016 -7.72 -8.70 47.31
CA ASP A 1016 -7.54 -8.07 48.61
C ASP A 1016 -8.31 -6.74 48.64
N VAL A 1017 -9.44 -6.73 49.35
CA VAL A 1017 -10.30 -5.53 49.45
C VAL A 1017 -9.66 -4.45 50.32
N ALA A 1018 -8.64 -4.77 51.12
CA ALA A 1018 -7.91 -3.77 51.90
C ALA A 1018 -6.82 -3.04 51.08
N GLU A 1019 -6.41 -3.61 49.95
CA GLU A 1019 -5.37 -3.08 49.06
C GLU A 1019 -5.74 -3.49 47.62
N LEU A 1020 -6.67 -2.75 46.99
CA LEU A 1020 -7.09 -3.03 45.63
C LEU A 1020 -5.92 -2.83 44.65
N SER A 1021 -5.68 -3.85 43.84
CA SER A 1021 -4.74 -3.81 42.72
C SER A 1021 -5.36 -4.50 41.51
N PRO A 1022 -5.23 -3.95 40.29
CA PRO A 1022 -5.65 -4.66 39.08
C PRO A 1022 -4.98 -6.03 38.99
N PHE A 1023 -5.69 -7.00 38.43
CA PHE A 1023 -5.09 -8.30 38.13
C PHE A 1023 -4.10 -8.18 36.98
N GLU A 1024 -3.18 -9.13 36.91
CA GLU A 1024 -2.25 -9.24 35.78
C GLU A 1024 -3.01 -9.61 34.50
N VAL A 1025 -2.73 -8.87 33.41
CA VAL A 1025 -3.43 -8.96 32.13
C VAL A 1025 -2.45 -9.26 31.01
N TYR A 1026 -2.86 -10.17 30.14
CA TYR A 1026 -2.18 -10.55 28.90
C TYR A 1026 -3.12 -10.30 27.73
N THR A 1027 -2.60 -9.81 26.60
CA THR A 1027 -3.43 -9.46 25.44
C THR A 1027 -2.82 -9.93 24.14
N SER A 1028 -3.67 -10.20 23.16
CA SER A 1028 -3.28 -10.50 21.79
C SER A 1028 -4.11 -9.63 20.85
N MET A 1029 -3.43 -8.76 20.10
CA MET A 1029 -4.04 -7.93 19.04
C MET A 1029 -4.20 -8.70 17.71
N ASN A 1030 -4.07 -10.03 17.72
CA ASN A 1030 -4.51 -10.86 16.60
C ASN A 1030 -6.03 -11.08 16.67
N GLU A 1031 -6.66 -11.21 15.50
CA GLU A 1031 -8.09 -11.48 15.41
C GLU A 1031 -8.47 -12.78 16.14
N PHE A 1032 -9.52 -12.67 16.95
CA PHE A 1032 -10.07 -13.71 17.78
C PHE A 1032 -10.69 -14.82 16.93
N ASP A 1033 -10.16 -16.03 17.05
CA ASP A 1033 -10.69 -17.23 16.41
C ASP A 1033 -11.55 -18.00 17.43
N SER A 1034 -12.87 -17.96 17.25
CA SER A 1034 -13.81 -18.63 18.15
C SER A 1034 -13.69 -20.16 18.15
N ASP A 1035 -13.19 -20.76 17.07
CA ASP A 1035 -13.05 -22.21 16.95
C ASP A 1035 -11.75 -22.72 17.63
N ASN A 1036 -10.70 -21.88 17.67
CA ASN A 1036 -9.38 -22.23 18.22
C ASN A 1036 -8.91 -21.38 19.41
N TRP A 1037 -9.82 -20.66 20.08
CA TRP A 1037 -9.47 -19.69 21.13
C TRP A 1037 -8.58 -20.23 22.26
N LYS A 1038 -8.65 -21.52 22.60
CA LYS A 1038 -7.81 -22.12 23.65
C LYS A 1038 -6.33 -22.13 23.27
N GLU A 1039 -6.03 -22.42 22.01
CA GLU A 1039 -4.67 -22.42 21.51
C GLU A 1039 -4.14 -20.99 21.38
N GLN A 1040 -4.99 -20.06 20.90
CA GLN A 1040 -4.68 -18.63 20.92
C GLN A 1040 -4.40 -18.11 22.34
N ALA A 1041 -5.21 -18.52 23.33
CA ALA A 1041 -5.02 -18.14 24.73
C ALA A 1041 -3.71 -18.67 25.31
N ILE A 1042 -3.37 -19.95 25.07
CA ILE A 1042 -2.08 -20.51 25.52
C ILE A 1042 -0.92 -19.75 24.87
N LYS A 1043 -0.99 -19.48 23.57
CA LYS A 1043 0.06 -18.75 22.85
C LYS A 1043 0.25 -17.35 23.44
N MET A 1044 -0.83 -16.60 23.63
CA MET A 1044 -0.82 -15.28 24.26
C MET A 1044 -0.16 -15.30 25.64
N LEU A 1045 -0.52 -16.28 26.49
CA LEU A 1045 0.05 -16.45 27.83
C LEU A 1045 1.52 -16.94 27.85
N SER A 1046 2.03 -17.48 26.74
CA SER A 1046 3.40 -17.99 26.61
C SER A 1046 4.40 -16.97 26.04
N THR A 1047 3.93 -15.79 25.64
CA THR A 1047 4.75 -14.70 25.11
C THR A 1047 5.18 -13.81 26.29
N GLU A 1048 6.32 -14.14 26.90
CA GLU A 1048 7.11 -13.20 27.74
C GLU A 1048 8.27 -12.60 26.93
#